data_AF-A0A179H956-F1
#
_entry.id   AF-A0A179H956-F1
#
_cell.length_a   1.000
_cell.length_b   1.000
_cell.length_c   1.000
_cell.angle_alpha   90.00
_cell.angle_beta   90.00
_cell.angle_gamma   90.00
#
_symmetry.space_group_name_H-M   'P 1'
#
loop_
_entity.id
_entity.type
_entity.pdbx_description
1 polymer ?
#
loop_
_entity_poly.entity_id
_entity_poly.type
_entity_poly.pdbx_seq_one_letter_code
_entity_poly.pdbx_strand_id
1 'polypeptide(L)'
;MRVPIRRQQLPQSHIDVESPVDESVVTLIWAQTLIPGRGEPIQNGAIAVRGGTIEWVGSFLERPHKYRDVRPTYVHVLMPGLWDCHTHFMGLDVASSVSGLMGFLPNYSALAGAITVDDLRRTLMAGYTSVRELEGYAGDLWPAVRDGPLVGPNIYSSVAALSITGGHGDDHQQPITTVMDAMNYGGMPIGVCDGVEDCIKTVRRMIRRGARVIKVCSSGGVLSLNDDPEDRQFSDEELKAMVDEAARSRRAVAAHAIGKAGILAALRAGVKSIEHGMYIDEEVADLMIEKDALFVPTQHIVRTLSTDYMDQLPPPVKRKLLGLVEKSRESYKLCVKKGVKIALGTDMVSSDKASKLSHGNNAHELVYAVEAGMTPLQAIECATANGPETLGGLAPLSGQLKEGYDADIIAVKVNPLDDIKVLTNPDNITHVWRAEQHLRAQLELLQNHDADSSGARDARAAPSHSPPARAANGYDELAAASHDAARAIAVKTEAESHIHPDLRAAPGHGAPAPNMMPMAPPSGHSPGTSPAPPQNASIAPAPPVASPDQGSSADGRKAKRELSQSKRAAQNRAAQRAFRQRKEGYIKKLEQQVREYGEMEQTFKAMQTENYALREYVIHLQSRLLDIQGEFPQPPPNINLSQPAAAQPPPPASGPEQPPGDPNNNPAAGTPLEAVAQAVAGLQEQMDEDRQAYANRAEEDTRTAEEINRQLQPEEGVARAE
;
A
#
# COMPACT_ATOMS: atom_id res chain seq x y z
N MET A 1 3.46 -43.90 15.91
CA MET A 1 2.20 -44.59 15.57
C MET A 1 1.33 -43.64 14.76
N ARG A 2 1.15 -43.88 13.46
CA ARG A 2 0.21 -43.11 12.64
C ARG A 2 -1.20 -43.65 12.90
N VAL A 3 -2.07 -42.83 13.50
CA VAL A 3 -3.49 -43.14 13.61
C VAL A 3 -4.14 -42.76 12.27
N PRO A 4 -4.81 -43.69 11.56
CA PRO A 4 -5.55 -43.34 10.36
C PRO A 4 -6.78 -42.50 10.76
N ILE A 5 -6.86 -41.28 10.26
CA ILE A 5 -8.06 -40.45 10.43
C ILE A 5 -9.11 -40.97 9.46
N ARG A 6 -10.18 -41.59 9.98
CA ARG A 6 -11.42 -41.82 9.22
C ARG A 6 -11.93 -40.45 8.74
N ARG A 7 -12.22 -40.31 7.44
CA ARG A 7 -13.01 -39.19 6.92
C ARG A 7 -14.31 -39.13 7.72
N GLN A 8 -14.44 -38.18 8.64
CA GLN A 8 -15.72 -37.88 9.26
C GLN A 8 -16.59 -37.22 8.20
N GLN A 9 -17.74 -37.82 7.90
CA GLN A 9 -18.82 -37.13 7.22
C GLN A 9 -19.34 -36.05 8.17
N LEU A 10 -19.08 -34.79 7.84
CA LEU A 10 -19.72 -33.64 8.47
C LEU A 10 -21.21 -33.61 8.07
N PRO A 11 -22.12 -33.11 8.94
CA PRO A 11 -23.53 -33.04 8.60
C PRO A 11 -23.79 -32.07 7.44
N GLN A 12 -24.68 -32.44 6.52
CA GLN A 12 -25.12 -31.60 5.40
C GLN A 12 -25.67 -30.26 5.92
N SER A 13 -25.06 -29.16 5.50
CA SER A 13 -25.62 -27.82 5.65
C SER A 13 -26.81 -27.66 4.72
N HIS A 14 -27.82 -26.90 5.14
CA HIS A 14 -29.11 -26.74 4.46
C HIS A 14 -29.04 -25.84 3.20
N ILE A 15 -27.85 -25.70 2.62
CA ILE A 15 -27.57 -25.00 1.36
C ILE A 15 -26.86 -26.02 0.46
N ASP A 16 -27.47 -27.18 0.29
CA ASP A 16 -27.06 -28.14 -0.74
C ASP A 16 -27.86 -27.86 -2.00
N VAL A 17 -27.28 -27.03 -2.86
CA VAL A 17 -27.50 -27.17 -4.30
C VAL A 17 -26.12 -27.18 -4.95
N GLU A 18 -25.37 -28.25 -4.70
CA GLU A 18 -24.33 -28.66 -5.65
C GLU A 18 -25.02 -28.79 -7.01
N SER A 19 -24.64 -27.96 -7.98
CA SER A 19 -24.88 -28.35 -9.38
C SER A 19 -23.98 -29.55 -9.62
N PRO A 20 -24.51 -30.76 -9.88
CA PRO A 20 -23.66 -31.92 -10.05
C PRO A 20 -22.76 -31.66 -11.25
N VAL A 21 -21.45 -31.65 -11.06
CA VAL A 21 -20.53 -31.84 -12.17
C VAL A 21 -20.84 -33.23 -12.69
N ASP A 22 -21.36 -33.33 -13.91
CA ASP A 22 -21.67 -34.63 -14.51
C ASP A 22 -20.35 -35.40 -14.72
N GLU A 23 -19.96 -36.21 -13.73
CA GLU A 23 -18.78 -37.06 -13.77
C GLU A 23 -18.82 -38.07 -14.94
N SER A 24 -19.97 -38.22 -15.62
CA SER A 24 -20.08 -39.07 -16.80
C SER A 24 -19.48 -38.44 -18.06
N VAL A 25 -19.37 -37.10 -18.13
CA VAL A 25 -18.94 -36.37 -19.33
C VAL A 25 -17.43 -36.16 -19.34
N VAL A 26 -16.79 -36.58 -20.45
CA VAL A 26 -15.37 -36.33 -20.72
C VAL A 26 -15.23 -35.13 -21.62
N THR A 27 -14.39 -34.17 -21.23
CA THR A 27 -13.91 -33.11 -22.10
C THR A 27 -12.57 -33.54 -22.71
N LEU A 28 -12.50 -33.67 -24.03
CA LEU A 28 -11.24 -33.91 -24.76
C LEU A 28 -10.78 -32.61 -25.41
N ILE A 29 -9.57 -32.15 -25.10
CA ILE A 29 -8.98 -30.95 -25.68
C ILE A 29 -7.77 -31.36 -26.51
N TRP A 30 -7.72 -30.92 -27.76
CA TRP A 30 -6.59 -31.12 -28.67
C TRP A 30 -5.91 -29.77 -28.92
N ALA A 31 -4.59 -29.74 -28.75
CA ALA A 31 -3.78 -28.55 -28.97
C ALA A 31 -2.72 -28.81 -30.03
N GLN A 32 -2.40 -27.78 -30.83
CA GLN A 32 -1.24 -27.84 -31.71
C GLN A 32 0.05 -27.94 -30.88
N THR A 33 0.17 -27.15 -29.81
CA THR A 33 1.24 -27.27 -28.81
C THR A 33 0.64 -27.39 -27.41
N LEU A 34 1.02 -28.44 -26.68
CA LEU A 34 0.67 -28.64 -25.28
C LEU A 34 1.91 -28.45 -24.43
N ILE A 35 1.93 -27.42 -23.58
CA ILE A 35 3.01 -27.14 -22.64
C ILE A 35 2.60 -27.76 -21.30
N PRO A 36 3.32 -28.77 -20.76
CA PRO A 36 2.85 -29.51 -19.58
C PRO A 36 3.02 -28.77 -18.24
N GLY A 37 3.68 -27.61 -18.24
CA GLY A 37 4.09 -26.89 -17.03
C GLY A 37 5.50 -27.29 -16.60
N ARG A 38 5.77 -28.59 -16.46
CA ARG A 38 7.12 -29.14 -16.24
C ARG A 38 7.43 -30.22 -17.28
N GLY A 39 8.59 -30.10 -17.93
CA GLY A 39 9.02 -31.00 -19.01
C GLY A 39 8.74 -30.46 -20.41
N GLU A 40 9.06 -31.28 -21.42
CA GLU A 40 9.04 -30.85 -22.83
C GLU A 40 7.62 -30.66 -23.37
N PRO A 41 7.37 -29.62 -24.19
CA PRO A 41 6.10 -29.44 -24.90
C PRO A 41 5.78 -30.61 -25.85
N ILE A 42 4.51 -30.99 -25.91
CA ILE A 42 3.99 -32.04 -26.79
C ILE A 42 3.34 -31.39 -28.02
N GLN A 43 3.90 -31.67 -29.19
CA GLN A 43 3.30 -31.27 -30.47
C GLN A 43 2.10 -32.16 -30.80
N ASN A 44 1.01 -31.56 -31.28
CA ASN A 44 -0.27 -32.23 -31.47
C ASN A 44 -0.74 -32.98 -30.20
N GLY A 45 -0.53 -32.37 -29.04
CA GLY A 45 -0.88 -32.92 -27.74
C GLY A 45 -2.38 -32.85 -27.46
N ALA A 46 -2.86 -33.72 -26.58
CA ALA A 46 -4.25 -33.72 -26.14
C ALA A 46 -4.35 -34.10 -24.66
N ILE A 47 -5.46 -33.67 -24.05
CA ILE A 47 -5.80 -33.96 -22.66
C ILE A 47 -7.26 -34.37 -22.55
N ALA A 48 -7.54 -35.37 -21.72
CA ALA A 48 -8.89 -35.78 -21.36
C ALA A 48 -9.15 -35.43 -19.89
N VAL A 49 -10.25 -34.74 -19.65
CA VAL A 49 -10.67 -34.25 -18.33
C VAL A 49 -12.03 -34.85 -17.97
N ARG A 50 -12.17 -35.30 -16.72
CA ARG A 50 -13.43 -35.78 -16.12
C ARG A 50 -13.55 -35.25 -14.70
N GLY A 51 -14.72 -34.73 -14.33
CA GLY A 51 -14.98 -34.33 -12.94
C GLY A 51 -13.96 -33.34 -12.37
N GLY A 52 -13.44 -32.43 -13.19
CA GLY A 52 -12.40 -31.47 -12.78
C GLY A 52 -10.98 -32.05 -12.62
N THR A 53 -10.75 -33.33 -12.94
CA THR A 53 -9.44 -33.99 -12.88
C THR A 53 -8.95 -34.39 -14.28
N ILE A 54 -7.64 -34.33 -14.49
CA ILE A 54 -6.98 -34.81 -15.70
C ILE A 54 -6.90 -36.34 -15.67
N GLU A 55 -7.61 -37.03 -16.55
CA GLU A 55 -7.57 -38.50 -16.66
C GLU A 55 -6.46 -39.00 -17.58
N TRP A 56 -6.03 -38.18 -18.55
CA TRP A 56 -5.02 -38.58 -19.52
C TRP A 56 -4.43 -37.37 -20.23
N VAL A 57 -3.13 -37.42 -20.53
CA VAL A 57 -2.41 -36.43 -21.32
C VAL A 57 -1.40 -37.14 -22.23
N GLY A 58 -1.23 -36.69 -23.47
CA GLY A 58 -0.26 -37.28 -24.39
C GLY A 58 -0.42 -36.79 -25.83
N SER A 59 0.21 -37.48 -26.78
CA SER A 59 0.01 -37.22 -28.21
C SER A 59 -1.43 -37.57 -28.62
N PHE A 60 -2.10 -36.70 -29.39
CA PHE A 60 -3.48 -36.92 -29.83
C PHE A 60 -3.68 -38.23 -30.61
N LEU A 61 -2.65 -38.68 -31.34
CA LEU A 61 -2.67 -39.94 -32.09
C LEU A 61 -2.61 -41.18 -31.19
N GLU A 62 -2.04 -41.03 -29.99
CA GLU A 62 -1.88 -42.09 -29.00
C GLU A 62 -3.04 -42.13 -27.98
N ARG A 63 -4.09 -41.32 -28.20
CA ARG A 63 -5.22 -41.25 -27.27
C ARG A 63 -5.85 -42.63 -27.04
N PRO A 64 -6.15 -42.99 -25.78
CA PRO A 64 -6.82 -44.25 -25.44
C PRO A 64 -8.11 -44.47 -26.24
N HIS A 65 -8.39 -45.74 -26.54
CA HIS A 65 -9.58 -46.14 -27.32
C HIS A 65 -10.89 -45.54 -26.77
N LYS A 66 -11.02 -45.44 -25.43
CA LYS A 66 -12.19 -44.87 -24.76
C LYS A 66 -12.48 -43.40 -25.11
N TYR A 67 -11.54 -42.67 -25.71
CA TYR A 67 -11.72 -41.27 -26.11
C TYR A 67 -11.81 -41.08 -27.63
N ARG A 68 -11.81 -42.16 -28.43
CA ARG A 68 -11.81 -42.03 -29.90
C ARG A 68 -13.10 -41.43 -30.46
N ASP A 69 -14.21 -41.70 -29.80
CA ASP A 69 -15.54 -41.22 -30.20
C ASP A 69 -15.92 -39.89 -29.54
N VAL A 70 -15.06 -39.36 -28.65
CA VAL A 70 -15.24 -38.04 -28.03
C VAL A 70 -14.75 -36.97 -29.00
N ARG A 71 -15.63 -36.05 -29.41
CA ARG A 71 -15.26 -34.93 -30.27
C ARG A 71 -14.32 -33.97 -29.52
N PRO A 72 -13.09 -33.74 -29.98
CA PRO A 72 -12.18 -32.83 -29.30
C PRO A 72 -12.54 -31.36 -29.56
N THR A 73 -12.34 -30.52 -28.55
CA THR A 73 -12.22 -29.07 -28.73
C THR A 73 -10.79 -28.76 -29.15
N TYR A 74 -10.63 -28.12 -30.31
CA TYR A 74 -9.32 -27.71 -30.81
C TYR A 74 -8.91 -26.33 -30.25
N VAL A 75 -7.66 -26.21 -29.83
CA VAL A 75 -7.02 -24.94 -29.45
C VAL A 75 -5.62 -24.84 -30.04
N HIS A 76 -5.06 -23.62 -30.09
CA HIS A 76 -3.72 -23.43 -30.63
C HIS A 76 -2.64 -23.89 -29.64
N VAL A 77 -2.58 -23.26 -28.46
CA VAL A 77 -1.71 -23.66 -27.36
C VAL A 77 -2.52 -24.00 -26.13
N LEU A 78 -2.12 -25.05 -25.42
CA LEU A 78 -2.70 -25.46 -24.14
C LEU A 78 -1.60 -25.55 -23.09
N MET A 79 -1.87 -25.03 -21.89
CA MET A 79 -0.92 -25.06 -20.76
C MET A 79 -1.67 -25.08 -19.42
N PRO A 80 -1.02 -25.42 -18.29
CA PRO A 80 -1.67 -25.26 -16.98
C PRO A 80 -2.06 -23.81 -16.76
N GLY A 81 -3.14 -23.60 -16.01
CA GLY A 81 -3.47 -22.26 -15.52
C GLY A 81 -2.34 -21.70 -14.67
N LEU A 82 -2.13 -20.39 -14.79
CA LEU A 82 -1.01 -19.69 -14.16
C LEU A 82 -1.25 -19.53 -12.65
N TRP A 83 -0.15 -19.48 -11.92
CA TRP A 83 -0.08 -19.17 -10.50
C TRP A 83 0.57 -17.81 -10.29
N ASP A 84 -0.05 -16.98 -9.45
CA ASP A 84 0.61 -15.82 -8.85
C ASP A 84 0.88 -16.12 -7.38
N CYS A 85 2.15 -16.27 -7.00
CA CYS A 85 2.54 -16.68 -5.66
C CYS A 85 2.67 -15.51 -4.68
N HIS A 86 2.40 -14.26 -5.08
CA HIS A 86 2.48 -13.12 -4.20
C HIS A 86 1.53 -12.03 -4.69
N THR A 87 0.37 -11.91 -4.06
CA THR A 87 -0.61 -10.89 -4.40
C THR A 87 -1.38 -10.43 -3.16
N HIS A 88 -2.00 -9.27 -3.26
CA HIS A 88 -2.73 -8.60 -2.19
C HIS A 88 -4.09 -8.10 -2.70
N PHE A 89 -5.18 -8.69 -2.23
CA PHE A 89 -6.52 -8.21 -2.55
C PHE A 89 -7.01 -7.29 -1.44
N MET A 90 -6.65 -6.01 -1.55
CA MET A 90 -6.91 -5.01 -0.52
C MET A 90 -8.13 -4.14 -0.80
N GLY A 91 -8.64 -4.12 -2.05
CA GLY A 91 -9.71 -3.21 -2.45
C GLY A 91 -9.29 -1.73 -2.44
N LEU A 92 -8.02 -1.46 -2.78
CA LEU A 92 -7.38 -0.14 -2.68
C LEU A 92 -6.76 0.27 -4.00
N ASP A 93 -6.57 1.58 -4.21
CA ASP A 93 -5.59 2.09 -5.17
C ASP A 93 -4.26 2.39 -4.45
N VAL A 94 -3.13 2.03 -5.07
CA VAL A 94 -1.76 2.19 -4.53
C VAL A 94 -1.46 3.65 -4.18
N ALA A 95 -1.88 4.60 -5.02
CA ALA A 95 -1.63 6.01 -4.75
C ALA A 95 -2.44 6.50 -3.53
N SER A 96 -3.68 6.02 -3.39
CA SER A 96 -4.55 6.33 -2.25
C SER A 96 -4.11 5.63 -0.96
N SER A 97 -3.50 4.44 -1.04
CA SER A 97 -3.11 3.65 0.14
C SER A 97 -1.89 4.21 0.86
N VAL A 98 -0.99 4.91 0.16
CA VAL A 98 0.14 5.63 0.78
C VAL A 98 -0.34 6.67 1.81
N SER A 99 -1.58 7.14 1.71
CA SER A 99 -2.17 8.08 2.67
C SER A 99 -2.68 7.44 3.97
N GLY A 100 -2.68 6.10 4.09
CA GLY A 100 -3.10 5.35 5.29
C GLY A 100 -4.59 5.47 5.66
N LEU A 101 -5.36 6.32 4.99
CA LEU A 101 -6.67 6.76 5.46
C LEU A 101 -7.79 5.70 5.31
N MET A 102 -7.65 4.75 4.37
CA MET A 102 -8.76 3.87 4.00
C MET A 102 -8.89 2.62 4.88
N GLY A 103 -7.79 2.12 5.47
CA GLY A 103 -7.78 0.85 6.20
C GLY A 103 -8.65 0.83 7.46
N PHE A 104 -8.83 1.98 8.11
CA PHE A 104 -9.53 2.10 9.40
C PHE A 104 -10.94 2.68 9.31
N LEU A 105 -11.49 2.79 8.09
CA LEU A 105 -12.88 3.21 7.92
C LEU A 105 -13.82 2.16 8.56
N PRO A 106 -14.87 2.59 9.28
CA PRO A 106 -15.87 1.65 9.77
C PRO A 106 -16.43 0.81 8.61
N ASN A 107 -16.47 -0.52 8.79
CA ASN A 107 -16.96 -1.48 7.81
C ASN A 107 -16.15 -1.58 6.50
N TYR A 108 -14.89 -1.11 6.48
CA TYR A 108 -14.06 -1.14 5.28
C TYR A 108 -13.90 -2.55 4.68
N SER A 109 -13.88 -3.61 5.49
CA SER A 109 -13.76 -4.99 5.00
C SER A 109 -14.89 -5.40 4.05
N ALA A 110 -16.12 -4.89 4.25
CA ALA A 110 -17.24 -5.15 3.33
C ALA A 110 -17.05 -4.45 1.99
N LEU A 111 -16.59 -3.19 2.02
CA LEU A 111 -16.26 -2.42 0.81
C LEU A 111 -15.09 -3.06 0.05
N ALA A 112 -14.01 -3.39 0.75
CA ALA A 112 -12.83 -4.04 0.19
C ALA A 112 -13.20 -5.40 -0.44
N GLY A 113 -14.03 -6.19 0.25
CA GLY A 113 -14.58 -7.44 -0.28
C GLY A 113 -15.37 -7.22 -1.57
N ALA A 114 -16.26 -6.22 -1.62
CA ALA A 114 -17.04 -5.90 -2.80
C ALA A 114 -16.17 -5.51 -4.01
N ILE A 115 -15.12 -4.71 -3.79
CA ILE A 115 -14.16 -4.32 -4.82
C ILE A 115 -13.35 -5.54 -5.30
N THR A 116 -12.89 -6.37 -4.35
CA THR A 116 -12.07 -7.56 -4.61
C THR A 116 -12.76 -8.57 -5.54
N VAL A 117 -14.11 -8.59 -5.62
CA VAL A 117 -14.82 -9.47 -6.55
C VAL A 117 -14.41 -9.23 -8.00
N ASP A 118 -14.28 -7.97 -8.43
CA ASP A 118 -13.84 -7.67 -9.80
C ASP A 118 -12.34 -7.99 -9.99
N ASP A 119 -11.53 -7.77 -8.96
CA ASP A 119 -10.09 -8.10 -8.99
C ASP A 119 -9.85 -9.60 -9.18
N LEU A 120 -10.58 -10.45 -8.46
CA LEU A 120 -10.54 -11.90 -8.61
C LEU A 120 -10.96 -12.33 -10.02
N ARG A 121 -12.04 -11.74 -10.54
CA ARG A 121 -12.52 -12.01 -11.90
C ARG A 121 -11.45 -11.62 -12.93
N ARG A 122 -10.87 -10.43 -12.84
CA ARG A 122 -9.83 -9.95 -13.78
C ARG A 122 -8.58 -10.84 -13.76
N THR A 123 -8.14 -11.25 -12.58
CA THR A 123 -7.01 -12.19 -12.44
C THR A 123 -7.30 -13.52 -13.11
N LEU A 124 -8.50 -14.09 -12.90
CA LEU A 124 -8.90 -15.33 -13.58
C LEU A 124 -8.92 -15.18 -15.11
N MET A 125 -9.48 -14.07 -15.62
CA MET A 125 -9.56 -13.82 -17.06
C MET A 125 -8.19 -13.57 -17.71
N ALA A 126 -7.19 -13.15 -16.94
CA ALA A 126 -5.80 -13.09 -17.37
C ALA A 126 -5.10 -14.47 -17.40
N GLY A 127 -5.83 -15.56 -17.13
CA GLY A 127 -5.31 -16.93 -17.19
C GLY A 127 -4.69 -17.43 -15.88
N TYR A 128 -4.84 -16.70 -14.79
CA TYR A 128 -4.39 -17.11 -13.46
C TYR A 128 -5.50 -17.89 -12.76
N THR A 129 -5.37 -19.21 -12.72
CA THR A 129 -6.36 -20.09 -12.08
C THR A 129 -6.09 -20.28 -10.60
N SER A 130 -4.93 -19.86 -10.09
CA SER A 130 -4.57 -19.97 -8.68
C SER A 130 -3.75 -18.77 -8.21
N VAL A 131 -3.98 -18.33 -6.97
CA VAL A 131 -3.24 -17.24 -6.33
C VAL A 131 -2.87 -17.61 -4.90
N ARG A 132 -1.65 -17.23 -4.49
CA ARG A 132 -1.23 -17.22 -3.08
C ARG A 132 -1.28 -15.78 -2.59
N GLU A 133 -2.37 -15.45 -1.90
CA GLU A 133 -2.54 -14.14 -1.28
C GLU A 133 -1.71 -14.06 0.01
N LEU A 134 -0.79 -13.10 0.08
CA LEU A 134 0.12 -12.95 1.21
C LEU A 134 -0.28 -11.85 2.20
N GLU A 135 -1.41 -11.19 1.95
CA GLU A 135 -2.14 -10.31 2.89
C GLU A 135 -3.37 -9.78 2.11
N GLY A 136 -4.57 -9.82 2.69
CA GLY A 136 -5.76 -9.25 2.03
C GLY A 136 -7.08 -9.94 2.41
N TYR A 137 -8.12 -9.63 1.63
CA TYR A 137 -9.50 -10.04 1.87
C TYR A 137 -9.96 -11.23 1.01
N ALA A 138 -9.19 -11.67 0.00
CA ALA A 138 -9.62 -12.77 -0.86
C ALA A 138 -9.75 -14.09 -0.11
N GLY A 139 -8.94 -14.32 0.92
CA GLY A 139 -9.07 -15.46 1.83
C GLY A 139 -10.46 -15.57 2.48
N ASP A 140 -11.07 -14.45 2.85
CA ASP A 140 -12.41 -14.41 3.43
C ASP A 140 -13.51 -14.64 2.38
N LEU A 141 -13.22 -14.36 1.10
CA LEU A 141 -14.11 -14.61 -0.04
C LEU A 141 -13.99 -16.03 -0.61
N TRP A 142 -12.95 -16.79 -0.24
CA TRP A 142 -12.69 -18.13 -0.76
C TRP A 142 -13.89 -19.08 -0.70
N PRO A 143 -14.68 -19.18 0.40
CA PRO A 143 -15.85 -20.05 0.41
C PRO A 143 -16.85 -19.73 -0.72
N ALA A 144 -17.09 -18.45 -1.01
CA ALA A 144 -17.99 -18.03 -2.08
C ALA A 144 -17.40 -18.25 -3.48
N VAL A 145 -16.08 -18.25 -3.63
CA VAL A 145 -15.40 -18.60 -4.90
C VAL A 145 -15.38 -20.11 -5.13
N ARG A 146 -15.17 -20.89 -4.08
CA ARG A 146 -15.18 -22.36 -4.11
C ARG A 146 -16.57 -22.90 -4.39
N ASP A 147 -17.57 -22.42 -3.64
CA ASP A 147 -18.94 -22.95 -3.69
C ASP A 147 -19.75 -22.40 -4.88
N GLY A 148 -19.18 -21.47 -5.66
CA GLY A 148 -19.74 -20.99 -6.93
C GLY A 148 -20.43 -19.62 -6.99
N PRO A 149 -20.87 -18.96 -5.89
CA PRO A 149 -21.46 -17.63 -5.97
C PRO A 149 -20.56 -16.55 -6.60
N LEU A 150 -19.24 -16.68 -6.49
CA LEU A 150 -18.27 -15.73 -7.04
C LEU A 150 -17.31 -16.42 -8.03
N VAL A 151 -16.91 -15.66 -9.04
CA VAL A 151 -15.93 -16.10 -10.05
C VAL A 151 -14.53 -15.60 -9.66
N GLY A 152 -13.54 -16.50 -9.66
CA GLY A 152 -12.15 -16.14 -9.34
C GLY A 152 -11.18 -17.31 -9.48
N PRO A 153 -9.89 -17.12 -9.18
CA PRO A 153 -8.91 -18.21 -9.05
C PRO A 153 -9.16 -19.07 -7.79
N ASN A 154 -8.44 -20.19 -7.67
CA ASN A 154 -8.22 -20.87 -6.40
C ASN A 154 -7.41 -19.95 -5.47
N ILE A 155 -7.87 -19.74 -4.24
CA ILE A 155 -7.28 -18.76 -3.31
C ILE A 155 -6.58 -19.48 -2.15
N TYR A 156 -5.26 -19.30 -2.07
CA TYR A 156 -4.43 -19.81 -0.98
C TYR A 156 -3.91 -18.66 -0.14
N SER A 157 -4.76 -18.17 0.77
CA SER A 157 -4.48 -16.95 1.53
C SER A 157 -3.70 -17.19 2.82
N SER A 158 -2.86 -16.22 3.18
CA SER A 158 -2.29 -16.05 4.53
C SER A 158 -3.18 -15.26 5.48
N VAL A 159 -4.24 -14.64 4.94
CA VAL A 159 -5.15 -13.71 5.58
C VAL A 159 -4.49 -12.39 5.97
N ALA A 160 -3.42 -12.45 6.76
CA ALA A 160 -2.67 -11.27 7.18
C ALA A 160 -1.16 -11.54 7.11
N ALA A 161 -0.38 -10.47 6.92
CA ALA A 161 1.05 -10.50 7.16
C ALA A 161 1.34 -10.32 8.65
N LEU A 162 2.20 -11.18 9.20
CA LEU A 162 2.64 -11.07 10.59
C LEU A 162 3.88 -10.17 10.68
N SER A 163 3.85 -9.20 11.58
CA SER A 163 4.91 -8.21 11.78
C SER A 163 5.16 -7.97 13.27
N ILE A 164 6.35 -7.51 13.63
CA ILE A 164 6.60 -6.95 14.97
C ILE A 164 5.97 -5.56 15.08
N THR A 165 5.79 -5.06 16.30
CA THR A 165 5.45 -3.64 16.52
C THR A 165 6.53 -2.75 15.89
N GLY A 166 6.12 -1.77 15.09
CA GLY A 166 7.00 -0.90 14.30
C GLY A 166 7.66 -1.58 13.09
N GLY A 167 7.20 -2.78 12.73
CA GLY A 167 7.71 -3.54 11.60
C GLY A 167 7.00 -3.25 10.28
N HIS A 168 7.34 -3.97 9.22
CA HIS A 168 6.85 -3.65 7.87
C HIS A 168 5.33 -3.75 7.71
N GLY A 169 4.71 -4.73 8.38
CA GLY A 169 3.25 -4.94 8.35
C GLY A 169 2.48 -4.18 9.42
N ASP A 170 3.12 -3.23 10.12
CA ASP A 170 2.47 -2.33 11.09
C ASP A 170 2.08 -1.00 10.43
N ASP A 171 0.99 -0.38 10.90
CA ASP A 171 0.62 0.97 10.49
C ASP A 171 1.23 2.00 11.45
N HIS A 172 2.37 2.55 11.03
CA HIS A 172 3.14 3.54 11.78
C HIS A 172 2.44 4.88 12.02
N GLN A 173 1.33 5.17 11.30
CA GLN A 173 0.61 6.43 11.40
C GLN A 173 -0.54 6.38 12.39
N GLN A 174 -0.96 5.17 12.79
CA GLN A 174 -2.03 4.98 13.75
C GLN A 174 -1.50 4.74 15.16
N PRO A 175 -2.25 5.11 16.22
CA PRO A 175 -1.96 4.66 17.57
C PRO A 175 -1.92 3.13 17.62
N ILE A 176 -0.95 2.56 18.34
CA ILE A 176 -0.82 1.10 18.49
C ILE A 176 -2.10 0.43 19.00
N THR A 177 -2.88 1.12 19.84
CA THR A 177 -4.19 0.63 20.31
C THR A 177 -5.18 0.45 19.15
N THR A 178 -5.19 1.38 18.19
CA THR A 178 -6.04 1.32 17.00
C THR A 178 -5.66 0.14 16.12
N VAL A 179 -4.35 -0.09 15.91
CA VAL A 179 -3.84 -1.25 15.15
C VAL A 179 -4.21 -2.56 15.84
N MET A 180 -3.97 -2.65 17.15
CA MET A 180 -4.29 -3.84 17.94
C MET A 180 -5.79 -4.12 17.98
N ASP A 181 -6.65 -3.09 18.07
CA ASP A 181 -8.09 -3.25 18.02
C ASP A 181 -8.56 -3.70 16.63
N ALA A 182 -7.98 -3.15 15.55
CA ALA A 182 -8.27 -3.60 14.20
C ALA A 182 -7.85 -5.06 13.94
N MET A 183 -6.75 -5.52 14.53
CA MET A 183 -6.34 -6.93 14.48
C MET A 183 -7.27 -7.84 15.31
N ASN A 184 -7.63 -7.43 16.53
CA ASN A 184 -8.34 -8.29 17.48
C ASN A 184 -9.86 -8.32 17.25
N TYR A 185 -10.44 -7.22 16.80
CA TYR A 185 -11.88 -7.01 16.66
C TYR A 185 -12.29 -6.61 15.24
N GLY A 186 -11.35 -6.13 14.42
CA GLY A 186 -11.57 -5.76 13.03
C GLY A 186 -11.34 -6.90 12.04
N GLY A 187 -11.78 -6.69 10.80
CA GLY A 187 -11.50 -7.59 9.68
C GLY A 187 -10.21 -7.28 8.94
N MET A 188 -9.41 -6.31 9.40
CA MET A 188 -8.22 -5.87 8.70
C MET A 188 -7.18 -6.99 8.57
N PRO A 189 -6.46 -7.07 7.45
CA PRO A 189 -5.45 -8.10 7.21
C PRO A 189 -4.10 -7.78 7.90
N ILE A 190 -4.13 -7.34 9.18
CA ILE A 190 -2.94 -6.99 9.96
C ILE A 190 -2.67 -8.05 11.05
N GLY A 191 -1.39 -8.39 11.25
CA GLY A 191 -0.95 -9.35 12.26
C GLY A 191 0.24 -8.87 13.10
N VAL A 192 0.10 -7.77 13.84
CA VAL A 192 1.17 -7.29 14.73
C VAL A 192 1.29 -8.18 15.97
N CYS A 193 2.48 -8.70 16.26
CA CYS A 193 2.72 -9.56 17.41
C CYS A 193 4.17 -9.51 17.91
N ASP A 194 4.33 -9.57 19.24
CA ASP A 194 5.63 -9.46 19.91
C ASP A 194 5.81 -10.56 20.96
N GLY A 195 6.98 -11.21 20.93
CA GLY A 195 7.30 -12.35 21.77
C GLY A 195 6.73 -13.68 21.24
N VAL A 196 7.41 -14.76 21.60
CA VAL A 196 7.10 -16.13 21.16
C VAL A 196 5.64 -16.52 21.42
N GLU A 197 5.10 -16.20 22.60
CA GLU A 197 3.73 -16.58 22.95
C GLU A 197 2.69 -15.89 22.07
N ASP A 198 2.91 -14.61 21.76
CA ASP A 198 1.97 -13.83 20.95
C ASP A 198 2.07 -14.23 19.48
N CYS A 199 3.28 -14.42 18.97
CA CYS A 199 3.53 -14.99 17.64
C CYS A 199 2.76 -16.30 17.43
N ILE A 200 2.81 -17.22 18.40
CA ILE A 200 2.05 -18.48 18.36
C ILE A 200 0.54 -18.22 18.32
N LYS A 201 0.03 -17.31 19.17
CA LYS A 201 -1.41 -16.97 19.19
C LYS A 201 -1.85 -16.38 17.86
N THR A 202 -1.06 -15.49 17.26
CA THR A 202 -1.38 -14.83 16.00
C THR A 202 -1.37 -15.80 14.83
N VAL A 203 -0.39 -16.73 14.75
CA VAL A 203 -0.43 -17.82 13.76
C VAL A 203 -1.72 -18.65 13.90
N ARG A 204 -2.12 -19.00 15.13
CA ARG A 204 -3.37 -19.74 15.36
C ARG A 204 -4.62 -18.95 14.96
N ARG A 205 -4.63 -17.63 15.13
CA ARG A 205 -5.73 -16.76 14.66
C ARG A 205 -5.85 -16.79 13.13
N MET A 206 -4.74 -16.75 12.40
CA MET A 206 -4.75 -16.90 10.94
C MET A 206 -5.25 -18.28 10.51
N ILE A 207 -4.77 -19.33 11.17
CA ILE A 207 -5.27 -20.70 10.95
C ILE A 207 -6.78 -20.81 11.21
N ARG A 208 -7.29 -20.16 12.27
CA ARG A 208 -8.73 -20.10 12.59
C ARG A 208 -9.53 -19.42 11.48
N ARG A 209 -8.99 -18.36 10.86
CA ARG A 209 -9.60 -17.68 9.70
C ARG A 209 -9.49 -18.46 8.39
N GLY A 210 -8.80 -19.61 8.38
CA GLY A 210 -8.72 -20.49 7.22
C GLY A 210 -7.41 -20.39 6.44
N ALA A 211 -6.39 -19.69 6.96
CA ALA A 211 -5.11 -19.51 6.27
C ALA A 211 -4.49 -20.84 5.78
N ARG A 212 -4.08 -20.82 4.51
CA ARG A 212 -3.44 -21.93 3.77
C ARG A 212 -1.91 -21.83 3.76
N VAL A 213 -1.39 -20.65 4.04
CA VAL A 213 0.03 -20.36 4.24
C VAL A 213 0.14 -19.34 5.37
N ILE A 214 1.30 -19.15 5.98
CA ILE A 214 1.54 -18.06 6.94
C ILE A 214 2.54 -17.08 6.31
N LYS A 215 2.26 -15.78 6.39
CA LYS A 215 3.18 -14.72 5.94
C LYS A 215 3.82 -14.06 7.16
N VAL A 216 5.14 -13.85 7.12
CA VAL A 216 5.88 -13.06 8.12
C VAL A 216 6.72 -11.98 7.46
N CYS A 217 6.94 -10.87 8.15
CA CYS A 217 7.89 -9.83 7.77
C CYS A 217 9.18 -10.00 8.58
N SER A 218 10.19 -10.61 7.95
CA SER A 218 11.49 -10.91 8.59
C SER A 218 12.55 -9.83 8.38
N SER A 219 12.23 -8.80 7.61
CA SER A 219 12.98 -7.56 7.49
C SER A 219 12.02 -6.39 7.41
N GLY A 220 12.55 -5.17 7.51
CA GLY A 220 11.78 -4.00 7.10
C GLY A 220 11.49 -3.98 5.60
N GLY A 221 10.59 -3.07 5.23
CA GLY A 221 10.14 -2.95 3.85
C GLY A 221 10.35 -1.57 3.23
N VAL A 222 9.96 -1.48 1.96
CA VAL A 222 10.16 -0.28 1.14
C VAL A 222 9.11 0.78 1.45
N LEU A 223 7.84 0.37 1.53
CA LEU A 223 6.68 1.27 1.64
C LEU A 223 6.39 1.74 3.07
N SER A 224 6.87 1.01 4.08
CA SER A 224 6.75 1.37 5.49
C SER A 224 7.68 2.53 5.86
N LEU A 225 7.26 3.38 6.80
CA LEU A 225 7.93 4.66 7.06
C LEU A 225 9.12 4.58 8.03
N ASN A 226 9.03 3.77 9.09
CA ASN A 226 9.89 3.87 10.28
C ASN A 226 10.92 2.73 10.38
N ASP A 227 10.80 1.69 9.56
CA ASP A 227 11.73 0.57 9.52
C ASP A 227 12.76 0.74 8.37
N ASP A 228 13.69 -0.20 8.22
CA ASP A 228 14.66 -0.21 7.11
C ASP A 228 14.68 -1.59 6.41
N PRO A 229 14.70 -1.65 5.07
CA PRO A 229 14.80 -2.90 4.32
C PRO A 229 15.98 -3.81 4.71
N GLU A 230 17.10 -3.24 5.16
CA GLU A 230 18.27 -4.02 5.58
C GLU A 230 18.13 -4.58 7.00
N ASP A 231 17.28 -3.97 7.83
CA ASP A 231 17.10 -4.33 9.22
C ASP A 231 16.28 -5.61 9.34
N ARG A 232 16.79 -6.54 10.16
CA ARG A 232 16.09 -7.75 10.55
C ARG A 232 14.87 -7.42 11.41
N GLN A 233 13.77 -8.10 11.14
CA GLN A 233 12.57 -8.14 11.98
C GLN A 233 12.32 -9.58 12.52
N PHE A 234 11.71 -9.66 13.70
CA PHE A 234 11.61 -10.85 14.56
C PHE A 234 12.95 -11.46 15.03
N SER A 235 12.96 -11.94 16.26
CA SER A 235 14.01 -12.78 16.85
C SER A 235 14.06 -14.19 16.24
N ASP A 236 15.13 -14.94 16.52
CA ASP A 236 15.27 -16.30 15.98
C ASP A 236 14.23 -17.23 16.63
N GLU A 237 13.92 -16.97 17.91
CA GLU A 237 12.92 -17.67 18.70
C GLU A 237 11.51 -17.44 18.17
N GLU A 238 11.16 -16.20 17.82
CA GLU A 238 9.84 -15.86 17.26
C GLU A 238 9.63 -16.48 15.89
N LEU A 239 10.59 -16.32 14.97
CA LEU A 239 10.51 -16.92 13.63
C LEU A 239 10.39 -18.44 13.74
N LYS A 240 11.22 -19.08 14.58
CA LYS A 240 11.14 -20.52 14.80
C LYS A 240 9.79 -20.94 15.37
N ALA A 241 9.25 -20.21 16.34
CA ALA A 241 7.96 -20.52 16.94
C ALA A 241 6.81 -20.44 15.92
N MET A 242 6.83 -19.43 15.04
CA MET A 242 5.84 -19.29 13.96
C MET A 242 5.95 -20.43 12.94
N VAL A 243 7.16 -20.77 12.51
CA VAL A 243 7.40 -21.90 11.60
C VAL A 243 6.95 -23.22 12.23
N ASP A 244 7.31 -23.48 13.48
CA ASP A 244 6.92 -24.71 14.19
C ASP A 244 5.39 -24.80 14.39
N GLU A 245 4.70 -23.68 14.66
CA GLU A 245 3.23 -23.64 14.77
C GLU A 245 2.54 -23.84 13.41
N ALA A 246 3.03 -23.20 12.35
CA ALA A 246 2.51 -23.41 11.00
C ALA A 246 2.66 -24.88 10.56
N ALA A 247 3.83 -25.47 10.83
CA ALA A 247 4.18 -26.84 10.47
C ALA A 247 3.32 -27.89 11.20
N ARG A 248 2.90 -27.65 12.47
CA ARG A 248 1.95 -28.52 13.19
C ARG A 248 0.65 -28.75 12.41
N SER A 249 0.31 -27.77 11.58
CA SER A 249 -0.89 -27.76 10.75
C SER A 249 -0.57 -27.95 9.27
N ARG A 250 0.66 -28.37 8.91
CA ARG A 250 1.17 -28.60 7.55
C ARG A 250 1.29 -27.36 6.64
N ARG A 251 1.16 -26.16 7.20
CA ARG A 251 1.33 -24.91 6.44
C ARG A 251 2.81 -24.61 6.26
N ALA A 252 3.17 -24.10 5.09
CA ALA A 252 4.45 -23.40 4.90
C ALA A 252 4.38 -21.98 5.50
N VAL A 253 5.57 -21.42 5.74
CA VAL A 253 5.74 -19.99 6.02
C VAL A 253 6.44 -19.34 4.83
N ALA A 254 5.92 -18.19 4.41
CA ALA A 254 6.50 -17.27 3.44
C ALA A 254 7.03 -16.03 4.18
N ALA A 255 8.22 -15.54 3.84
CA ALA A 255 8.82 -14.38 4.50
C ALA A 255 9.05 -13.24 3.52
N HIS A 256 8.44 -12.07 3.79
CA HIS A 256 8.99 -10.82 3.30
C HIS A 256 10.40 -10.66 3.88
N ALA A 257 11.39 -10.64 3.00
CA ALA A 257 12.80 -10.58 3.40
C ALA A 257 13.61 -9.88 2.31
N ILE A 258 13.90 -8.60 2.52
CA ILE A 258 14.73 -7.79 1.62
C ILE A 258 16.19 -7.91 2.04
N GLY A 259 16.53 -7.48 3.26
CA GLY A 259 17.88 -7.46 3.81
C GLY A 259 18.43 -8.85 4.12
N LYS A 260 19.74 -9.04 3.90
CA LYS A 260 20.43 -10.32 4.10
C LYS A 260 20.25 -10.88 5.52
N ALA A 261 20.25 -10.02 6.55
CA ALA A 261 20.08 -10.45 7.94
C ALA A 261 18.72 -11.11 8.18
N GLY A 262 17.65 -10.53 7.62
CA GLY A 262 16.30 -11.09 7.67
C GLY A 262 16.17 -12.38 6.87
N ILE A 263 16.71 -12.42 5.65
CA ILE A 263 16.69 -13.62 4.79
C ILE A 263 17.36 -14.81 5.49
N LEU A 264 18.57 -14.62 6.03
CA LEU A 264 19.30 -15.69 6.72
C LEU A 264 18.54 -16.16 7.97
N ALA A 265 17.91 -15.25 8.72
CA ALA A 265 17.11 -15.60 9.89
C ALA A 265 15.88 -16.44 9.52
N ALA A 266 15.15 -16.03 8.47
CA ALA A 266 14.01 -16.78 7.94
C ALA A 266 14.42 -18.19 7.48
N LEU A 267 15.50 -18.32 6.72
CA LEU A 267 16.00 -19.61 6.24
C LEU A 267 16.44 -20.54 7.39
N ARG A 268 17.12 -20.01 8.42
CA ARG A 268 17.49 -20.78 9.62
C ARG A 268 16.27 -21.28 10.38
N ALA A 269 15.21 -20.47 10.46
CA ALA A 269 13.96 -20.85 11.13
C ALA A 269 13.18 -21.94 10.38
N GLY A 270 13.44 -22.12 9.07
CA GLY A 270 12.78 -23.13 8.24
C GLY A 270 11.65 -22.58 7.36
N VAL A 271 11.64 -21.27 7.09
CA VAL A 271 10.76 -20.65 6.08
C VAL A 271 10.97 -21.32 4.73
N LYS A 272 9.88 -21.47 3.97
CA LYS A 272 9.87 -22.21 2.69
C LYS A 272 9.81 -21.35 1.45
N SER A 273 9.53 -20.06 1.60
CA SER A 273 9.46 -19.11 0.50
C SER A 273 10.02 -17.76 0.94
N ILE A 274 11.02 -17.25 0.22
CA ILE A 274 11.60 -15.92 0.41
C ILE A 274 11.03 -15.00 -0.66
N GLU A 275 10.39 -13.93 -0.19
CA GLU A 275 9.78 -12.92 -1.05
C GLU A 275 10.72 -11.72 -1.21
N HIS A 276 10.77 -11.14 -2.42
CA HIS A 276 11.61 -10.02 -2.83
C HIS A 276 13.11 -10.33 -2.89
N GLY A 277 13.72 -10.75 -1.77
CA GLY A 277 15.08 -11.29 -1.72
C GLY A 277 16.18 -10.38 -2.30
N MET A 278 16.05 -9.06 -2.18
CA MET A 278 16.89 -8.13 -2.96
C MET A 278 18.38 -8.17 -2.55
N TYR A 279 18.70 -8.64 -1.35
CA TYR A 279 20.08 -8.87 -0.89
C TYR A 279 20.49 -10.36 -0.91
N ILE A 280 19.84 -11.20 -1.71
CA ILE A 280 20.34 -12.56 -1.97
C ILE A 280 21.68 -12.45 -2.70
N ASP A 281 22.74 -12.91 -2.03
CA ASP A 281 24.06 -13.13 -2.59
C ASP A 281 24.39 -14.63 -2.68
N GLU A 282 25.61 -14.97 -3.05
CA GLU A 282 26.04 -16.37 -3.27
C GLU A 282 25.81 -17.25 -2.03
N GLU A 283 26.11 -16.73 -0.83
CA GLU A 283 25.91 -17.44 0.43
C GLU A 283 24.43 -17.73 0.67
N VAL A 284 23.57 -16.72 0.48
CA VAL A 284 22.13 -16.87 0.65
C VAL A 284 21.56 -17.85 -0.39
N ALA A 285 21.97 -17.75 -1.65
CA ALA A 285 21.53 -18.64 -2.72
C ALA A 285 21.90 -20.10 -2.43
N ASP A 286 23.12 -20.36 -1.95
CA ASP A 286 23.55 -21.70 -1.53
C ASP A 286 22.71 -22.24 -0.37
N LEU A 287 22.41 -21.38 0.62
CA LEU A 287 21.55 -21.77 1.73
C LEU A 287 20.11 -22.06 1.29
N MET A 288 19.56 -21.29 0.34
CA MET A 288 18.22 -21.55 -0.21
C MET A 288 18.15 -22.92 -0.90
N ILE A 289 19.19 -23.29 -1.64
CA ILE A 289 19.32 -24.62 -2.25
C ILE A 289 19.42 -25.70 -1.17
N GLU A 290 20.26 -25.50 -0.16
CA GLU A 290 20.41 -26.44 0.96
C GLU A 290 19.09 -26.68 1.71
N LYS A 291 18.30 -25.61 1.92
CA LYS A 291 17.03 -25.66 2.68
C LYS A 291 15.82 -26.04 1.83
N ASP A 292 15.99 -26.20 0.51
CA ASP A 292 14.89 -26.35 -0.45
C ASP A 292 13.82 -25.27 -0.21
N ALA A 293 14.27 -24.01 -0.19
CA ALA A 293 13.43 -22.82 -0.06
C ALA A 293 13.25 -22.18 -1.43
N LEU A 294 12.01 -21.76 -1.72
CA LEU A 294 11.69 -21.08 -2.97
C LEU A 294 12.04 -19.60 -2.90
N PHE A 295 12.45 -19.06 -4.04
CA PHE A 295 12.57 -17.62 -4.26
C PHE A 295 11.35 -17.11 -5.06
N VAL A 296 10.71 -16.04 -4.57
CA VAL A 296 9.63 -15.33 -5.25
C VAL A 296 10.05 -13.87 -5.46
N PRO A 297 10.46 -13.49 -6.68
CA PRO A 297 11.20 -12.25 -6.93
C PRO A 297 10.38 -10.96 -6.84
N THR A 298 9.10 -10.97 -7.23
CA THR A 298 8.23 -9.79 -7.22
C THR A 298 8.82 -8.57 -7.95
N GLN A 299 9.37 -8.78 -9.14
CA GLN A 299 9.96 -7.70 -9.92
C GLN A 299 8.94 -6.67 -10.39
N HIS A 300 7.69 -7.08 -10.58
CA HIS A 300 6.62 -6.22 -11.07
C HIS A 300 6.36 -5.01 -10.18
N ILE A 301 6.23 -5.19 -8.86
CA ILE A 301 6.06 -4.08 -7.91
C ILE A 301 7.25 -3.11 -7.95
N VAL A 302 8.48 -3.65 -7.90
CA VAL A 302 9.71 -2.83 -7.85
C VAL A 302 9.84 -1.97 -9.10
N ARG A 303 9.62 -2.58 -10.27
CA ARG A 303 9.74 -1.90 -11.56
C ARG A 303 8.68 -0.84 -11.71
N THR A 304 7.42 -1.19 -11.46
CA THR A 304 6.30 -0.26 -11.62
C THR A 304 6.39 0.92 -10.67
N LEU A 305 6.75 0.69 -9.39
CA LEU A 305 6.99 1.79 -8.46
C LEU A 305 8.14 2.69 -8.93
N SER A 306 9.22 2.09 -9.44
CA SER A 306 10.38 2.84 -9.88
C SER A 306 10.17 3.65 -11.16
N THR A 307 9.23 3.25 -12.02
CA THR A 307 8.97 3.88 -13.32
C THR A 307 7.76 4.79 -13.33
N ASP A 308 6.66 4.35 -12.71
CA ASP A 308 5.34 4.99 -12.87
C ASP A 308 4.89 5.77 -11.63
N TYR A 309 5.39 5.42 -10.44
CA TYR A 309 4.96 6.02 -9.17
C TYR A 309 6.06 6.79 -8.43
N MET A 310 7.30 6.80 -8.94
CA MET A 310 8.48 7.34 -8.26
C MET A 310 8.31 8.79 -7.75
N ASP A 311 7.54 9.62 -8.44
CA ASP A 311 7.30 11.01 -8.06
C ASP A 311 6.14 11.21 -7.09
N GLN A 312 5.30 10.19 -6.92
CA GLN A 312 4.19 10.17 -5.95
C GLN A 312 4.63 9.60 -4.59
N LEU A 313 5.80 8.95 -4.53
CA LEU A 313 6.30 8.32 -3.30
C LEU A 313 6.83 9.34 -2.28
N PRO A 314 6.53 9.18 -0.98
CA PRO A 314 7.13 9.98 0.08
C PRO A 314 8.67 9.93 0.03
N PRO A 315 9.38 11.02 0.37
CA PRO A 315 10.84 11.06 0.29
C PRO A 315 11.58 9.90 1.00
N PRO A 316 11.16 9.42 2.20
CA PRO A 316 11.78 8.25 2.83
C PRO A 316 11.64 6.98 1.99
N VAL A 317 10.45 6.71 1.47
CA VAL A 317 10.14 5.54 0.63
C VAL A 317 10.93 5.60 -0.69
N LYS A 318 10.97 6.78 -1.33
CA LYS A 318 11.75 7.02 -2.55
C LYS A 318 13.23 6.69 -2.37
N ARG A 319 13.83 7.11 -1.24
CA ARG A 319 15.24 6.82 -0.92
C ARG A 319 15.50 5.32 -0.78
N LYS A 320 14.63 4.60 -0.06
CA LYS A 320 14.73 3.15 0.08
C LYS A 320 14.66 2.47 -1.29
N LEU A 321 13.65 2.79 -2.09
CA LEU A 321 13.43 2.16 -3.41
C LEU A 321 14.62 2.33 -4.35
N LEU A 322 15.18 3.55 -4.46
CA LEU A 322 16.32 3.84 -5.35
C LEU A 322 17.55 2.97 -5.07
N GLY A 323 17.81 2.62 -3.81
CA GLY A 323 18.92 1.76 -3.42
C GLY A 323 18.72 0.28 -3.77
N LEU A 324 17.49 -0.12 -4.07
CA LEU A 324 17.06 -1.51 -4.17
C LEU A 324 16.79 -1.98 -5.60
N VAL A 325 16.47 -1.07 -6.53
CA VAL A 325 16.08 -1.44 -7.90
C VAL A 325 17.10 -2.37 -8.56
N GLU A 326 18.38 -1.99 -8.58
CA GLU A 326 19.41 -2.82 -9.22
C GLU A 326 19.70 -4.09 -8.43
N LYS A 327 19.74 -4.01 -7.09
CA LYS A 327 19.93 -5.19 -6.22
C LYS A 327 18.88 -6.27 -6.46
N SER A 328 17.63 -5.85 -6.65
CA SER A 328 16.53 -6.78 -6.96
C SER A 328 16.74 -7.51 -8.30
N ARG A 329 17.33 -6.84 -9.30
CA ARG A 329 17.64 -7.42 -10.62
C ARG A 329 18.85 -8.35 -10.54
N GLU A 330 19.88 -7.96 -9.80
CA GLU A 330 21.11 -8.74 -9.62
C GLU A 330 20.86 -10.03 -8.85
N SER A 331 20.15 -9.96 -7.73
CA SER A 331 19.77 -11.13 -6.92
C SER A 331 18.93 -12.13 -7.72
N TYR A 332 18.00 -11.64 -8.56
CA TYR A 332 17.21 -12.53 -9.41
C TYR A 332 18.06 -13.25 -10.46
N LYS A 333 18.91 -12.52 -11.20
CA LYS A 333 19.84 -13.14 -12.15
C LYS A 333 20.76 -14.15 -11.49
N LEU A 334 21.22 -13.86 -10.27
CA LEU A 334 22.04 -14.76 -9.48
C LEU A 334 21.29 -16.06 -9.15
N CYS A 335 20.06 -15.95 -8.64
CA CYS A 335 19.22 -17.11 -8.31
C CYS A 335 18.97 -18.01 -9.53
N VAL A 336 18.66 -17.40 -10.69
CA VAL A 336 18.51 -18.13 -11.97
C VAL A 336 19.80 -18.86 -12.31
N LYS A 337 20.94 -18.18 -12.28
CA LYS A 337 22.25 -18.75 -12.60
C LYS A 337 22.65 -19.89 -11.66
N LYS A 338 22.33 -19.78 -10.37
CA LYS A 338 22.65 -20.77 -9.32
C LYS A 338 21.70 -21.97 -9.32
N GLY A 339 20.57 -21.88 -10.01
CA GLY A 339 19.54 -22.92 -9.99
C GLY A 339 18.75 -22.96 -8.68
N VAL A 340 18.58 -21.81 -8.01
CA VAL A 340 17.64 -21.68 -6.89
C VAL A 340 16.23 -21.96 -7.44
N LYS A 341 15.42 -22.73 -6.69
CA LYS A 341 14.04 -23.00 -7.08
C LYS A 341 13.23 -21.70 -7.01
N ILE A 342 12.54 -21.34 -8.11
CA ILE A 342 11.84 -20.07 -8.24
C ILE A 342 10.36 -20.33 -8.52
N ALA A 343 9.48 -19.58 -7.86
CA ALA A 343 8.08 -19.44 -8.23
C ALA A 343 7.79 -17.96 -8.53
N LEU A 344 6.84 -17.67 -9.42
CA LEU A 344 6.55 -16.28 -9.80
C LEU A 344 5.41 -15.70 -8.96
N GLY A 345 5.59 -14.46 -8.53
CA GLY A 345 4.59 -13.66 -7.85
C GLY A 345 4.87 -12.19 -8.07
N THR A 346 3.83 -11.35 -8.04
CA THR A 346 3.91 -9.98 -8.59
C THR A 346 3.92 -8.88 -7.55
N ASP A 347 3.39 -9.17 -6.35
CA ASP A 347 3.09 -8.21 -5.29
C ASP A 347 2.13 -7.11 -5.79
N MET A 348 1.05 -7.57 -6.45
CA MET A 348 -0.02 -6.71 -6.93
C MET A 348 -0.99 -6.35 -5.82
N VAL A 349 -1.42 -5.09 -5.79
CA VAL A 349 -2.27 -4.54 -4.72
C VAL A 349 -3.35 -3.57 -5.22
N SER A 350 -3.27 -3.07 -6.45
CA SER A 350 -4.20 -2.03 -6.94
C SER A 350 -5.50 -2.60 -7.51
N SER A 351 -6.61 -1.97 -7.15
CA SER A 351 -7.91 -2.15 -7.79
C SER A 351 -8.19 -1.12 -8.89
N ASP A 352 -7.35 -0.09 -9.06
CA ASP A 352 -7.47 0.88 -10.17
C ASP A 352 -7.06 0.24 -11.49
N LYS A 353 -8.01 0.08 -12.42
CA LYS A 353 -7.81 -0.55 -13.73
C LYS A 353 -6.78 0.17 -14.61
N ALA A 354 -6.54 1.45 -14.38
CA ALA A 354 -5.53 2.21 -15.13
C ALA A 354 -4.09 1.92 -14.62
N SER A 355 -3.95 1.38 -13.41
CA SER A 355 -2.65 1.03 -12.84
C SER A 355 -2.07 -0.23 -13.47
N LYS A 356 -0.76 -0.23 -13.71
CA LYS A 356 -0.02 -1.46 -14.05
C LYS A 356 0.07 -2.44 -12.87
N LEU A 357 -0.14 -1.99 -11.64
CA LEU A 357 -0.24 -2.85 -10.45
C LEU A 357 -1.63 -3.46 -10.26
N SER A 358 -2.52 -3.28 -11.25
CA SER A 358 -3.90 -3.71 -11.13
C SER A 358 -4.13 -5.15 -11.55
N HIS A 359 -4.91 -5.87 -10.75
CA HIS A 359 -5.25 -7.29 -10.96
C HIS A 359 -5.62 -7.60 -12.41
N GLY A 360 -5.02 -8.66 -12.97
CA GLY A 360 -5.06 -9.00 -14.40
C GLY A 360 -3.79 -8.64 -15.19
N ASN A 361 -2.89 -7.84 -14.63
CA ASN A 361 -1.56 -7.55 -15.22
C ASN A 361 -0.44 -8.52 -14.77
N ASN A 362 -0.80 -9.63 -14.13
CA ASN A 362 0.11 -10.50 -13.40
C ASN A 362 1.23 -11.11 -14.29
N ALA A 363 0.97 -11.30 -15.58
CA ALA A 363 1.90 -11.96 -16.51
C ALA A 363 3.19 -11.17 -16.81
N HIS A 364 3.30 -9.91 -16.39
CA HIS A 364 4.55 -9.16 -16.51
C HIS A 364 5.72 -9.82 -15.77
N GLU A 365 5.46 -10.56 -14.69
CA GLU A 365 6.51 -11.26 -13.95
C GLU A 365 7.20 -12.35 -14.81
N LEU A 366 6.48 -12.97 -15.76
CA LEU A 366 7.09 -13.92 -16.71
C LEU A 366 8.09 -13.24 -17.65
N VAL A 367 7.81 -12.00 -18.05
CA VAL A 367 8.73 -11.21 -18.88
C VAL A 367 10.02 -10.94 -18.11
N TYR A 368 9.91 -10.56 -16.83
CA TYR A 368 11.08 -10.32 -15.99
C TYR A 368 11.88 -11.58 -15.69
N ALA A 369 11.23 -12.74 -15.59
CA ALA A 369 11.90 -14.03 -15.48
C ALA A 369 12.80 -14.33 -16.70
N VAL A 370 12.28 -14.07 -17.91
CA VAL A 370 13.06 -14.22 -19.15
C VAL A 370 14.19 -13.19 -19.22
N GLU A 371 13.95 -11.93 -18.84
CA GLU A 371 15.00 -10.91 -18.74
C GLU A 371 16.11 -11.26 -17.73
N ALA A 372 15.76 -11.99 -16.66
CA ALA A 372 16.71 -12.48 -15.66
C ALA A 372 17.56 -13.66 -16.14
N GLY A 373 17.24 -14.25 -17.31
CA GLY A 373 18.03 -15.28 -17.97
C GLY A 373 17.32 -16.64 -18.09
N MET A 374 16.03 -16.74 -17.75
CA MET A 374 15.25 -17.96 -18.00
C MET A 374 14.86 -18.09 -19.47
N THR A 375 14.69 -19.32 -19.94
CA THR A 375 13.92 -19.57 -21.18
C THR A 375 12.43 -19.33 -20.93
N PRO A 376 11.62 -19.07 -21.98
CA PRO A 376 10.17 -18.98 -21.83
C PRO A 376 9.53 -20.21 -21.16
N LEU A 377 10.03 -21.41 -21.47
CA LEU A 377 9.55 -22.64 -20.84
C LEU A 377 9.86 -22.69 -19.33
N GLN A 378 11.06 -22.26 -18.92
CA GLN A 378 11.43 -22.17 -17.50
C GLN A 378 10.58 -21.12 -16.76
N ALA A 379 10.31 -19.97 -17.39
CA ALA A 379 9.43 -18.95 -16.82
C ALA A 379 8.01 -19.49 -16.62
N ILE A 380 7.47 -20.22 -17.60
CA ILE A 380 6.16 -20.90 -17.48
C ILE A 380 6.19 -21.93 -16.36
N GLU A 381 7.24 -22.74 -16.24
CA GLU A 381 7.36 -23.72 -15.15
C GLU A 381 7.34 -23.04 -13.77
N CYS A 382 8.03 -21.90 -13.62
CA CYS A 382 8.02 -21.09 -12.40
C CYS A 382 6.63 -20.50 -12.09
N ALA A 383 5.84 -20.20 -13.12
CA ALA A 383 4.48 -19.69 -13.01
C ALA A 383 3.40 -20.78 -12.98
N THR A 384 3.77 -22.07 -12.99
CA THR A 384 2.82 -23.18 -13.02
C THR A 384 3.25 -24.26 -12.03
N ALA A 385 4.14 -25.16 -12.42
CA ALA A 385 4.51 -26.34 -11.64
C ALA A 385 5.13 -26.02 -10.28
N ASN A 386 5.86 -24.90 -10.17
CA ASN A 386 6.50 -24.48 -8.92
C ASN A 386 5.54 -23.73 -7.99
N GLY A 387 4.42 -23.20 -8.50
CA GLY A 387 3.44 -22.43 -7.72
C GLY A 387 2.89 -23.18 -6.51
N PRO A 388 2.31 -24.40 -6.68
CA PRO A 388 1.84 -25.23 -5.57
C PRO A 388 2.89 -25.52 -4.50
N GLU A 389 4.17 -25.67 -4.88
CA GLU A 389 5.26 -26.01 -3.95
C GLU A 389 5.44 -24.93 -2.85
N THR A 390 5.02 -23.69 -3.12
CA THR A 390 5.05 -22.58 -2.18
C THR A 390 4.15 -22.75 -0.94
N LEU A 391 3.23 -23.73 -0.96
CA LEU A 391 2.29 -24.04 0.12
C LEU A 391 2.77 -25.18 1.04
N GLY A 392 3.88 -25.83 0.70
CA GLY A 392 4.44 -26.93 1.45
C GLY A 392 3.47 -28.10 1.59
N GLY A 393 3.18 -28.51 2.82
CA GLY A 393 2.35 -29.70 3.11
C GLY A 393 0.87 -29.57 2.73
N LEU A 394 0.42 -28.39 2.29
CA LEU A 394 -0.92 -28.14 1.76
C LEU A 394 -0.95 -27.92 0.24
N ALA A 395 0.15 -28.17 -0.47
CA ALA A 395 0.20 -28.06 -1.92
C ALA A 395 -0.88 -28.94 -2.59
N PRO A 396 -1.72 -28.39 -3.49
CA PRO A 396 -2.64 -29.17 -4.31
C PRO A 396 -1.88 -29.97 -5.38
N LEU A 397 -2.54 -30.95 -5.98
CA LEU A 397 -2.05 -31.59 -7.21
C LEU A 397 -2.47 -30.75 -8.42
N SER A 398 -1.89 -29.56 -8.54
CA SER A 398 -2.19 -28.60 -9.62
C SER A 398 -0.88 -28.08 -10.26
N GLY A 399 -0.99 -27.13 -11.18
CA GLY A 399 0.16 -26.47 -11.85
C GLY A 399 0.85 -27.30 -12.93
N GLN A 400 0.35 -28.49 -13.26
CA GLN A 400 0.88 -29.35 -14.33
C GLN A 400 -0.24 -30.04 -15.09
N LEU A 401 -0.06 -30.20 -16.41
CA LEU A 401 -0.94 -31.05 -17.22
C LEU A 401 -0.49 -32.49 -17.08
N LYS A 402 -0.96 -33.16 -16.02
CA LYS A 402 -0.53 -34.50 -15.63
C LYS A 402 -1.72 -35.32 -15.12
N GLU A 403 -1.72 -36.62 -15.40
CA GLU A 403 -2.75 -37.52 -14.91
C GLU A 403 -2.90 -37.45 -13.38
N GLY A 404 -4.14 -37.35 -12.92
CA GLY A 404 -4.51 -37.22 -11.51
C GLY A 404 -4.38 -35.80 -10.93
N TYR A 405 -3.97 -34.81 -11.73
CA TYR A 405 -3.92 -33.41 -11.31
C TYR A 405 -5.24 -32.70 -11.63
N ASP A 406 -5.47 -31.60 -10.92
CA ASP A 406 -6.60 -30.69 -11.12
C ASP A 406 -6.59 -30.13 -12.55
N ALA A 407 -7.77 -30.07 -13.18
CA ALA A 407 -7.95 -29.56 -14.53
C ALA A 407 -8.02 -28.01 -14.56
N ASP A 408 -7.02 -27.38 -13.96
CA ASP A 408 -6.75 -25.95 -14.07
C ASP A 408 -5.91 -25.69 -15.33
N ILE A 409 -6.58 -25.29 -16.41
CA ILE A 409 -6.03 -25.27 -17.77
C ILE A 409 -6.38 -23.97 -18.46
N ILE A 410 -5.45 -23.43 -19.25
CA ILE A 410 -5.72 -22.28 -20.13
C ILE A 410 -5.35 -22.61 -21.57
N ALA A 411 -6.06 -21.98 -22.51
CA ALA A 411 -5.70 -22.00 -23.93
C ALA A 411 -5.29 -20.62 -24.41
N VAL A 412 -4.13 -20.56 -25.08
CA VAL A 412 -3.53 -19.31 -25.55
C VAL A 412 -3.58 -19.27 -27.08
N LYS A 413 -3.93 -18.12 -27.63
CA LYS A 413 -4.06 -17.90 -29.08
C LYS A 413 -2.72 -17.99 -29.81
N VAL A 414 -1.64 -17.59 -29.15
CA VAL A 414 -0.28 -17.49 -29.72
C VAL A 414 0.68 -18.28 -28.83
N ASN A 415 1.69 -18.91 -29.42
CA ASN A 415 2.67 -19.70 -28.68
C ASN A 415 3.56 -18.83 -27.79
N PRO A 416 3.47 -18.95 -26.44
CA PRO A 416 4.27 -18.15 -25.52
C PRO A 416 5.74 -18.57 -25.45
N LEU A 417 6.12 -19.69 -26.09
CA LEU A 417 7.51 -20.11 -26.18
C LEU A 417 8.32 -19.29 -27.21
N ASP A 418 7.62 -18.67 -28.18
CA ASP A 418 8.25 -17.82 -29.19
C ASP A 418 8.41 -16.37 -28.70
N ASP A 419 7.40 -15.87 -27.97
CA ASP A 419 7.46 -14.59 -27.25
C ASP A 419 6.60 -14.67 -25.98
N ILE A 420 7.25 -14.62 -24.81
CA ILE A 420 6.55 -14.73 -23.52
C ILE A 420 5.58 -13.56 -23.27
N LYS A 421 5.79 -12.41 -23.95
CA LYS A 421 4.96 -11.20 -23.80
C LYS A 421 3.53 -11.42 -24.28
N VAL A 422 3.25 -12.44 -25.07
CA VAL A 422 1.87 -12.73 -25.50
C VAL A 422 0.95 -12.99 -24.31
N LEU A 423 1.49 -13.46 -23.18
CA LEU A 423 0.73 -13.69 -21.95
C LEU A 423 0.38 -12.40 -21.19
N THR A 424 1.02 -11.26 -21.48
CA THR A 424 0.68 -9.97 -20.83
C THR A 424 -0.57 -9.32 -21.40
N ASN A 425 -1.14 -9.87 -22.47
CA ASN A 425 -2.42 -9.44 -23.01
C ASN A 425 -3.50 -10.50 -22.71
N PRO A 426 -4.45 -10.22 -21.80
CA PRO A 426 -5.54 -11.14 -21.48
C PRO A 426 -6.37 -11.59 -22.68
N ASP A 427 -6.48 -10.79 -23.75
CA ASP A 427 -7.22 -11.16 -24.98
C ASP A 427 -6.60 -12.37 -25.71
N ASN A 428 -5.34 -12.68 -25.43
CA ASN A 428 -4.69 -13.89 -25.95
C ASN A 428 -5.10 -15.15 -25.18
N ILE A 429 -5.70 -15.02 -23.99
CA ILE A 429 -6.26 -16.12 -23.21
C ILE A 429 -7.66 -16.41 -23.73
N THR A 430 -7.76 -17.43 -24.57
CA THR A 430 -9.02 -17.76 -25.25
C THR A 430 -9.94 -18.57 -24.36
N HIS A 431 -9.39 -19.47 -23.54
CA HIS A 431 -10.17 -20.35 -22.68
C HIS A 431 -9.51 -20.45 -21.31
N VAL A 432 -10.34 -20.53 -20.28
CA VAL A 432 -9.94 -20.83 -18.90
C VAL A 432 -10.85 -21.94 -18.40
N TRP A 433 -10.24 -23.06 -18.00
CA TRP A 433 -10.88 -24.14 -17.25
C TRP A 433 -10.30 -24.14 -15.86
N ARG A 434 -11.17 -24.18 -14.85
CA ARG A 434 -10.79 -24.37 -13.45
C ARG A 434 -11.48 -25.64 -12.97
N ALA A 435 -10.81 -26.43 -12.15
CA ALA A 435 -11.42 -27.61 -11.55
C ALA A 435 -12.78 -27.24 -10.91
N GLU A 436 -13.77 -28.13 -11.05
CA GLU A 436 -15.15 -27.99 -10.56
C GLU A 436 -16.01 -26.89 -11.22
N GLN A 437 -15.47 -26.04 -12.10
CA GLN A 437 -16.23 -25.00 -12.81
C GLN A 437 -15.84 -24.88 -14.29
N HIS A 438 -16.72 -25.35 -15.18
CA HIS A 438 -16.64 -25.02 -16.60
C HIS A 438 -17.12 -23.57 -16.82
N LEU A 439 -16.23 -22.59 -16.64
CA LEU A 439 -16.57 -21.16 -16.61
C LEU A 439 -16.84 -20.53 -17.98
N ARG A 440 -16.54 -21.21 -19.09
CA ARG A 440 -16.75 -20.62 -20.43
C ARG A 440 -18.22 -20.40 -20.78
N ALA A 441 -19.15 -21.13 -20.15
CA ALA A 441 -20.58 -20.89 -20.28
C ALA A 441 -21.07 -19.68 -19.44
N GLN A 442 -20.35 -19.30 -18.37
CA GLN A 442 -20.64 -18.08 -17.61
C GLN A 442 -20.07 -16.81 -18.26
N LEU A 443 -19.01 -16.95 -19.07
CA LEU A 443 -18.46 -15.85 -19.89
C LEU A 443 -19.43 -15.36 -20.97
N GLU A 444 -20.20 -16.25 -21.60
CA GLU A 444 -21.26 -15.86 -22.55
C GLU A 444 -22.44 -15.17 -21.86
N LEU A 445 -22.78 -15.57 -20.62
CA LEU A 445 -23.81 -14.92 -19.80
C LEU A 445 -23.43 -13.49 -19.39
N LEU A 446 -22.14 -13.21 -19.19
CA LEU A 446 -21.64 -11.87 -18.85
C LEU A 446 -21.44 -10.98 -20.10
N GLN A 447 -20.94 -11.55 -21.21
CA GLN A 447 -20.84 -10.81 -22.48
C GLN A 447 -22.20 -10.37 -23.01
N ASN A 448 -23.27 -11.15 -22.76
CA ASN A 448 -24.64 -10.76 -23.12
C ASN A 448 -25.20 -9.63 -22.25
N HIS A 449 -24.74 -9.45 -21.01
CA HIS A 449 -25.14 -8.31 -20.17
C HIS A 449 -24.47 -7.00 -20.60
N ASP A 450 -23.20 -7.06 -21.05
CA ASP A 450 -22.49 -5.89 -21.56
C ASP A 450 -22.98 -5.49 -22.97
N ALA A 451 -23.36 -6.46 -23.80
CA ALA A 451 -23.90 -6.21 -25.14
C ALA A 451 -25.26 -5.50 -25.14
N ASP A 452 -26.11 -5.73 -24.13
CA ASP A 452 -27.39 -5.03 -23.97
C ASP A 452 -27.25 -3.57 -23.50
N SER A 453 -26.06 -3.19 -23.01
CA SER A 453 -25.75 -1.81 -22.58
C SER A 453 -25.09 -0.94 -23.67
N SER A 454 -24.68 -1.53 -24.80
CA SER A 454 -23.96 -0.85 -25.88
C SER A 454 -24.63 -1.01 -27.26
N GLY A 455 -25.93 -0.73 -27.35
CA GLY A 455 -26.71 -0.85 -28.58
C GLY A 455 -27.47 0.42 -28.96
N ALA A 456 -26.77 1.52 -29.28
CA ALA A 456 -27.40 2.67 -29.92
C ALA A 456 -26.52 3.24 -31.03
N ARG A 457 -26.76 2.80 -32.28
CA ARG A 457 -26.88 3.66 -33.47
C ARG A 457 -27.22 2.84 -34.74
N ASP A 458 -28.17 3.40 -35.47
CA ASP A 458 -28.61 3.15 -36.86
C ASP A 458 -29.45 1.91 -37.20
N ALA A 459 -30.77 2.12 -37.29
CA ALA A 459 -31.51 2.00 -38.57
C ALA A 459 -32.93 2.61 -38.46
N ARG A 460 -33.25 3.58 -39.33
CA ARG A 460 -34.62 4.06 -39.60
C ARG A 460 -35.26 3.19 -40.68
N ALA A 461 -36.38 2.51 -40.37
CA ALA A 461 -37.61 2.41 -41.17
C ALA A 461 -38.59 1.38 -40.54
N ALA A 462 -39.83 1.81 -40.31
CA ALA A 462 -40.96 1.08 -39.70
C ALA A 462 -41.65 0.08 -40.70
N PRO A 463 -42.74 -0.68 -40.37
CA PRO A 463 -43.59 -0.62 -39.18
C PRO A 463 -44.12 -1.95 -38.55
N SER A 464 -44.65 -1.78 -37.33
CA SER A 464 -45.75 -2.49 -36.64
C SER A 464 -45.77 -4.03 -36.58
N HIS A 465 -45.61 -4.58 -35.37
CA HIS A 465 -46.50 -5.58 -34.78
C HIS A 465 -46.25 -5.69 -33.27
N SER A 466 -47.29 -5.55 -32.45
CA SER A 466 -47.26 -5.73 -31.00
C SER A 466 -47.34 -7.22 -30.62
N PRO A 467 -46.58 -7.68 -29.61
CA PRO A 467 -46.90 -8.89 -28.86
C PRO A 467 -47.26 -8.58 -27.38
N PRO A 468 -47.89 -9.54 -26.66
CA PRO A 468 -48.67 -9.26 -25.46
C PRO A 468 -47.84 -9.18 -24.18
N ALA A 469 -48.46 -8.57 -23.17
CA ALA A 469 -47.95 -8.23 -21.85
C ALA A 469 -47.32 -9.42 -21.08
N ARG A 470 -46.21 -9.13 -20.40
CA ARG A 470 -45.62 -9.96 -19.34
C ARG A 470 -45.77 -9.21 -18.00
N ALA A 471 -46.11 -9.96 -16.96
CA ALA A 471 -46.43 -9.46 -15.63
C ALA A 471 -45.24 -8.72 -14.96
N ALA A 472 -45.56 -7.64 -14.25
CA ALA A 472 -44.62 -6.79 -13.55
C ALA A 472 -44.05 -7.46 -12.29
N ASN A 473 -42.73 -7.38 -12.11
CA ASN A 473 -42.05 -7.66 -10.85
C ASN A 473 -41.74 -6.31 -10.19
N GLY A 474 -42.03 -6.18 -8.89
CA GLY A 474 -42.14 -4.91 -8.14
C GLY A 474 -40.84 -4.13 -7.89
N TYR A 475 -40.13 -3.73 -8.95
CA TYR A 475 -39.04 -2.75 -8.90
C TYR A 475 -39.43 -1.37 -9.45
N ASP A 476 -40.62 -1.21 -10.03
CA ASP A 476 -41.04 0.04 -10.70
C ASP A 476 -41.76 1.07 -9.80
N GLU A 477 -42.02 0.78 -8.52
CA GLU A 477 -42.72 1.73 -7.62
C GLU A 477 -41.80 2.66 -6.81
N LEU A 478 -40.47 2.58 -6.95
CA LEU A 478 -39.53 3.50 -6.27
C LEU A 478 -39.00 4.64 -7.16
N ALA A 479 -39.23 4.60 -8.47
CA ALA A 479 -38.80 5.65 -9.40
C ALA A 479 -39.82 6.81 -9.54
N ALA A 480 -41.07 6.63 -9.10
CA ALA A 480 -42.12 7.64 -9.23
C ALA A 480 -42.21 8.62 -8.04
N ALA A 481 -41.55 8.36 -6.91
CA ALA A 481 -41.59 9.24 -5.74
C ALA A 481 -40.54 10.38 -5.78
N SER A 482 -39.57 10.32 -6.69
CA SER A 482 -38.43 11.24 -6.72
C SER A 482 -38.60 12.44 -7.65
N HIS A 483 -39.73 12.56 -8.36
CA HIS A 483 -39.96 13.64 -9.32
C HIS A 483 -40.93 14.75 -8.87
N ASP A 484 -41.64 14.58 -7.74
CA ASP A 484 -42.56 15.61 -7.20
C ASP A 484 -41.96 16.51 -6.10
N ALA A 485 -40.77 16.20 -5.58
CA ALA A 485 -40.11 17.04 -4.57
C ALA A 485 -39.32 18.23 -5.15
N ALA A 486 -38.97 18.20 -6.44
CA ALA A 486 -38.10 19.20 -7.07
C ALA A 486 -38.83 20.42 -7.66
N ARG A 487 -40.16 20.54 -7.48
CA ARG A 487 -40.97 21.65 -8.04
C ARG A 487 -41.60 22.60 -7.01
N ALA A 488 -41.38 22.37 -5.71
CA ALA A 488 -41.98 23.18 -4.65
C ALA A 488 -41.04 24.23 -4.02
N ILE A 489 -39.77 24.30 -4.42
CA ILE A 489 -38.77 25.24 -3.85
C ILE A 489 -38.27 26.19 -4.95
N ALA A 490 -39.19 26.92 -5.57
CA ALA A 490 -38.83 27.98 -6.51
C ALA A 490 -39.95 29.02 -6.69
N VAL A 491 -40.82 29.26 -5.69
CA VAL A 491 -41.73 30.41 -5.68
C VAL A 491 -42.05 30.77 -4.24
N LYS A 492 -41.31 31.73 -3.67
CA LYS A 492 -41.78 32.74 -2.67
C LYS A 492 -40.58 33.39 -1.98
N THR A 493 -39.99 34.37 -2.65
CA THR A 493 -39.28 35.48 -2.01
C THR A 493 -39.86 36.75 -2.61
N GLU A 494 -40.81 37.37 -1.90
CA GLU A 494 -41.16 38.79 -2.00
C GLU A 494 -42.18 39.12 -0.91
N ALA A 495 -41.79 40.06 -0.02
CA ALA A 495 -42.61 41.07 0.68
C ALA A 495 -42.14 41.30 2.13
N GLU A 496 -41.56 42.47 2.36
CA GLU A 496 -41.26 43.07 3.67
C GLU A 496 -42.46 43.86 4.23
N SER A 497 -42.34 44.20 5.53
CA SER A 497 -42.96 45.32 6.31
C SER A 497 -44.31 45.08 7.02
N HIS A 498 -44.30 45.07 8.37
CA HIS A 498 -44.79 46.17 9.25
C HIS A 498 -45.02 45.75 10.73
N ILE A 499 -44.32 46.47 11.64
CA ILE A 499 -44.74 47.17 12.88
C ILE A 499 -45.35 46.40 14.11
N HIS A 500 -44.67 46.62 15.26
CA HIS A 500 -44.97 46.47 16.72
C HIS A 500 -46.38 46.96 17.20
N PRO A 501 -46.84 46.93 18.49
CA PRO A 501 -46.26 46.52 19.80
C PRO A 501 -47.23 45.63 20.65
N ASP A 502 -47.03 45.15 21.89
CA ASP A 502 -46.82 45.87 23.16
C ASP A 502 -46.80 44.87 24.35
N LEU A 503 -45.96 45.18 25.34
CA LEU A 503 -46.21 45.09 26.80
C LEU A 503 -46.60 43.74 27.46
N ARG A 504 -45.71 43.17 28.30
CA ARG A 504 -45.66 43.43 29.77
C ARG A 504 -44.74 42.48 30.56
N ALA A 505 -44.14 43.08 31.59
CA ALA A 505 -43.75 42.53 32.90
C ALA A 505 -42.37 41.84 33.05
N ALA A 506 -41.49 42.59 33.70
CA ALA A 506 -40.32 42.16 34.47
C ALA A 506 -40.76 41.55 35.84
N PRO A 507 -39.88 41.41 36.85
CA PRO A 507 -38.58 40.74 36.94
C PRO A 507 -38.53 39.77 38.15
N GLY A 508 -37.41 39.07 38.37
CA GLY A 508 -37.10 38.57 39.72
C GLY A 508 -35.83 37.73 39.87
N HIS A 509 -34.82 38.33 40.51
CA HIS A 509 -33.92 37.79 41.56
C HIS A 509 -33.34 36.37 41.36
N GLY A 510 -32.04 36.12 41.43
CA GLY A 510 -31.05 36.61 42.39
C GLY A 510 -30.29 35.39 42.92
N ALA A 511 -28.98 35.31 42.65
CA ALA A 511 -28.06 34.26 43.11
C ALA A 511 -27.91 34.29 44.66
N PRO A 512 -27.30 33.29 45.36
CA PRO A 512 -25.85 33.02 45.25
C PRO A 512 -25.35 31.60 45.65
N ALA A 513 -24.05 31.36 45.47
CA ALA A 513 -23.26 30.26 46.05
C ALA A 513 -22.60 30.67 47.40
N PRO A 514 -22.13 29.70 48.22
CA PRO A 514 -21.04 29.95 49.15
C PRO A 514 -19.88 28.92 49.02
N ASN A 515 -18.80 29.39 48.39
CA ASN A 515 -17.40 29.45 48.79
C ASN A 515 -16.76 28.53 49.89
N MET A 516 -15.45 28.26 49.65
CA MET A 516 -14.33 27.93 50.57
C MET A 516 -14.10 26.44 50.92
N MET A 517 -12.91 25.83 50.80
CA MET A 517 -11.53 26.33 50.72
C MET A 517 -10.58 25.33 49.99
N PRO A 518 -9.37 25.77 49.63
CA PRO A 518 -8.47 25.10 48.68
C PRO A 518 -7.37 24.28 49.37
N MET A 519 -6.90 23.23 48.70
CA MET A 519 -5.66 22.53 49.05
C MET A 519 -4.56 22.95 48.07
N ALA A 520 -3.57 23.67 48.60
CA ALA A 520 -2.31 24.00 47.94
C ALA A 520 -1.35 22.79 47.92
N PRO A 521 -0.37 22.76 46.98
CA PRO A 521 0.61 21.69 46.87
C PRO A 521 1.80 21.92 47.82
N PRO A 522 2.51 20.88 48.29
CA PRO A 522 3.71 21.09 49.07
C PRO A 522 4.92 21.36 48.17
N SER A 523 5.76 22.29 48.63
CA SER A 523 7.05 22.66 48.09
C SER A 523 8.20 22.08 48.93
N GLY A 524 9.30 21.74 48.24
CA GLY A 524 10.67 21.97 48.71
C GLY A 524 11.38 20.85 49.49
N HIS A 525 12.46 20.33 48.91
CA HIS A 525 13.74 20.12 49.62
C HIS A 525 14.92 20.01 48.63
N SER A 526 15.92 20.87 48.85
CA SER A 526 17.34 20.81 48.48
C SER A 526 18.12 21.41 49.67
N PRO A 527 19.46 21.27 49.86
CA PRO A 527 20.49 20.74 48.95
C PRO A 527 21.48 19.72 49.59
N GLY A 528 22.26 19.03 48.76
CA GLY A 528 23.36 18.15 49.19
C GLY A 528 24.52 18.14 48.18
N THR A 529 25.71 18.45 48.69
CA THR A 529 27.02 18.69 48.06
C THR A 529 27.64 17.57 47.20
N SER A 530 28.39 17.99 46.16
CA SER A 530 29.25 17.19 45.27
C SER A 530 30.39 16.43 45.97
N PRO A 531 30.98 15.42 45.30
CA PRO A 531 32.38 15.62 44.87
C PRO A 531 32.72 15.10 43.45
N ALA A 532 33.87 15.58 42.99
CA ALA A 532 34.50 15.50 41.66
C ALA A 532 35.00 14.07 41.24
N PRO A 533 35.36 13.86 39.95
CA PRO A 533 35.75 12.55 39.41
C PRO A 533 37.23 12.21 39.68
N PRO A 534 37.61 10.91 39.65
CA PRO A 534 38.98 10.49 39.93
C PRO A 534 39.93 10.71 38.75
N GLN A 535 41.17 11.10 39.07
CA GLN A 535 42.31 11.15 38.17
C GLN A 535 43.19 9.89 38.27
N ASN A 536 43.79 9.55 37.12
CA ASN A 536 45.09 8.91 36.87
C ASN A 536 45.31 7.40 37.06
N ALA A 537 45.63 6.74 35.93
CA ALA A 537 46.73 5.78 35.83
C ALA A 537 47.63 6.13 34.62
N SER A 538 48.92 6.08 34.88
CA SER A 538 50.13 6.53 34.18
C SER A 538 50.64 5.68 33.01
N ILE A 539 51.31 6.31 32.03
CA ILE A 539 52.54 5.78 31.38
C ILE A 539 53.57 6.92 31.21
N ALA A 540 54.84 6.60 31.49
CA ALA A 540 56.01 7.45 31.72
C ALA A 540 56.75 7.94 30.44
N PRO A 541 57.74 8.87 30.56
CA PRO A 541 58.23 9.74 29.47
C PRO A 541 59.66 9.41 28.96
N ALA A 542 60.08 10.10 27.89
CA ALA A 542 61.46 10.16 27.39
C ALA A 542 61.83 11.62 26.97
N PRO A 543 63.14 11.99 26.94
CA PRO A 543 63.67 13.24 27.50
C PRO A 543 64.02 14.36 26.46
N PRO A 544 64.52 15.54 26.89
CA PRO A 544 64.46 16.79 26.13
C PRO A 544 65.74 17.13 25.36
N VAL A 545 65.64 18.04 24.39
CA VAL A 545 66.80 18.68 23.74
C VAL A 545 66.71 20.19 23.90
N ALA A 546 67.81 20.74 24.38
CA ALA A 546 68.05 22.12 24.78
C ALA A 546 68.09 23.11 23.62
N SER A 547 67.75 24.37 23.94
CA SER A 547 68.09 25.56 23.14
C SER A 547 69.55 25.96 23.35
N PRO A 548 70.09 26.78 22.45
CA PRO A 548 70.90 27.90 22.91
C PRO A 548 70.45 29.26 22.36
N ASP A 549 70.63 30.19 23.28
CA ASP A 549 70.56 31.64 23.36
C ASP A 549 70.92 32.54 22.15
N GLN A 550 70.21 33.69 22.15
CA GLN A 550 70.61 35.10 21.94
C GLN A 550 71.45 35.57 20.73
N GLY A 551 70.94 36.62 20.08
CA GLY A 551 71.76 37.61 19.37
C GLY A 551 71.04 38.58 18.42
N SER A 552 70.87 39.82 18.86
CA SER A 552 70.96 41.07 18.06
C SER A 552 69.81 41.48 17.12
N SER A 553 69.23 42.65 17.43
CA SER A 553 68.46 43.52 16.54
C SER A 553 69.30 44.04 15.36
N ALA A 554 68.81 43.88 14.12
CA ALA A 554 69.07 44.81 13.04
C ALA A 554 68.00 44.68 11.94
N ASP A 555 67.52 45.85 11.55
CA ASP A 555 66.47 46.12 10.58
C ASP A 555 66.90 45.79 9.14
N GLY A 556 65.93 45.52 8.26
CA GLY A 556 66.11 45.68 6.81
C GLY A 556 66.17 44.42 5.93
N ARG A 557 65.05 44.16 5.24
CA ARG A 557 64.89 43.43 3.96
C ARG A 557 65.05 41.90 4.00
N LYS A 558 63.96 41.20 4.30
CA LYS A 558 63.78 39.79 3.92
C LYS A 558 63.73 39.66 2.39
N ALA A 559 64.82 39.18 1.81
CA ALA A 559 64.84 38.64 0.46
C ALA A 559 63.76 37.55 0.32
N LYS A 560 62.95 37.65 -0.74
CA LYS A 560 62.01 36.61 -1.17
C LYS A 560 62.79 35.31 -1.35
N ARG A 561 62.54 34.31 -0.49
CA ARG A 561 63.03 32.95 -0.69
C ARG A 561 62.39 32.44 -1.99
N GLU A 562 63.21 32.30 -3.03
CA GLU A 562 62.74 31.80 -4.32
C GLU A 562 62.07 30.44 -4.14
N LEU A 563 60.80 30.36 -4.53
CA LEU A 563 60.06 29.11 -4.52
C LEU A 563 60.76 28.17 -5.50
N SER A 564 61.19 27.00 -5.01
CA SER A 564 61.67 25.89 -5.83
C SER A 564 60.76 25.70 -7.05
N GLN A 565 61.32 25.93 -8.23
CA GLN A 565 60.67 25.80 -9.54
C GLN A 565 60.57 24.32 -9.98
N SER A 566 60.42 23.38 -9.05
CA SER A 566 60.23 21.98 -9.43
C SER A 566 58.79 21.76 -9.91
N LYS A 567 58.64 20.96 -10.99
CA LYS A 567 57.35 20.56 -11.57
C LYS A 567 56.39 19.97 -10.50
N ARG A 568 56.96 19.27 -9.51
CA ARG A 568 56.23 18.67 -8.38
C ARG A 568 55.69 19.72 -7.39
N ALA A 569 56.46 20.78 -7.13
CA ALA A 569 56.00 21.88 -6.27
C ALA A 569 54.89 22.70 -6.95
N ALA A 570 54.93 22.86 -8.27
CA ALA A 570 53.85 23.49 -9.03
C ALA A 570 52.55 22.64 -9.03
N GLN A 571 52.66 21.32 -9.23
CA GLN A 571 51.52 20.40 -9.15
C GLN A 571 50.87 20.39 -7.77
N ASN A 572 51.64 20.38 -6.68
CA ASN A 572 51.07 20.42 -5.33
C ASN A 572 50.33 21.74 -5.05
N ARG A 573 50.84 22.87 -5.55
CA ARG A 573 50.14 24.16 -5.44
C ARG A 573 48.84 24.17 -6.26
N ALA A 574 48.85 23.60 -7.46
CA ALA A 574 47.65 23.47 -8.29
C ALA A 574 46.60 22.57 -7.63
N ALA A 575 47.01 21.43 -7.09
CA ALA A 575 46.13 20.51 -6.36
C ALA A 575 45.51 21.15 -5.12
N GLN A 576 46.28 21.91 -4.34
CA GLN A 576 45.77 22.65 -3.18
C GLN A 576 44.78 23.76 -3.56
N ARG A 577 45.00 24.45 -4.69
CA ARG A 577 44.06 25.46 -5.19
C ARG A 577 42.75 24.81 -5.66
N ALA A 578 42.83 23.70 -6.40
CA ALA A 578 41.66 22.95 -6.84
C ALA A 578 40.86 22.38 -5.66
N PHE A 579 41.53 21.91 -4.60
CA PHE A 579 40.87 21.45 -3.38
C PHE A 579 40.12 22.59 -2.67
N ARG A 580 40.74 23.78 -2.55
CA ARG A 580 40.08 24.95 -1.95
C ARG A 580 38.87 25.40 -2.76
N GLN A 581 38.98 25.48 -4.08
CA GLN A 581 37.86 25.85 -4.94
C GLN A 581 36.69 24.86 -4.82
N ARG A 582 36.95 23.55 -4.75
CA ARG A 582 35.89 22.55 -4.53
C ARG A 582 35.25 22.69 -3.16
N LYS A 583 36.05 22.93 -2.12
CA LYS A 583 35.54 23.15 -0.76
C LYS A 583 34.66 24.41 -0.69
N GLU A 584 35.10 25.51 -1.30
CA GLU A 584 34.33 26.76 -1.36
C GLU A 584 33.02 26.58 -2.16
N GLY A 585 33.05 25.85 -3.27
CA GLY A 585 31.84 25.50 -4.02
C GLY A 585 30.87 24.64 -3.23
N TYR A 586 31.37 23.68 -2.46
CA TYR A 586 30.55 22.83 -1.60
C TYR A 586 29.93 23.62 -0.43
N ILE A 587 30.69 24.55 0.16
CA ILE A 587 30.17 25.45 1.21
C ILE A 587 29.05 26.34 0.65
N LYS A 588 29.25 26.95 -0.53
CA LYS A 588 28.20 27.76 -1.17
C LYS A 588 26.93 26.95 -1.47
N LYS A 589 27.08 25.68 -1.88
CA LYS A 589 25.95 24.78 -2.09
C LYS A 589 25.21 24.48 -0.78
N LEU A 590 25.93 24.21 0.31
CA LEU A 590 25.32 23.99 1.62
C LEU A 590 24.61 25.26 2.13
N GLU A 591 25.22 26.44 1.96
CA GLU A 591 24.59 27.71 2.32
C GLU A 591 23.30 27.96 1.53
N GLN A 592 23.27 27.58 0.25
CA GLN A 592 22.06 27.66 -0.58
C GLN A 592 20.97 26.70 -0.10
N GLN A 593 21.34 25.44 0.22
CA GLN A 593 20.39 24.46 0.74
C GLN A 593 19.80 24.86 2.11
N VAL A 594 20.61 25.50 2.97
CA VAL A 594 20.11 26.03 4.26
C VAL A 594 19.13 27.17 4.04
N ARG A 595 19.36 28.04 3.05
CA ARG A 595 18.39 29.10 2.68
C ARG A 595 17.08 28.52 2.17
N GLU A 596 17.14 27.59 1.23
CA GLU A 596 15.96 26.90 0.68
C GLU A 596 15.17 26.17 1.77
N TYR A 597 15.86 25.54 2.73
CA TYR A 597 15.22 24.90 3.87
C TYR A 597 14.51 25.91 4.78
N GLY A 598 15.12 27.07 5.02
CA GLY A 598 14.52 28.16 5.80
C GLY A 598 13.25 28.72 5.14
N GLU A 599 13.27 28.91 3.81
CA GLU A 599 12.09 29.33 3.05
C GLU A 599 10.97 28.28 3.15
N MET A 600 11.30 27.01 2.98
CA MET A 600 10.35 25.90 3.12
C MET A 600 9.75 25.82 4.53
N GLU A 601 10.54 26.04 5.58
CA GLU A 601 10.05 26.08 6.96
C GLU A 601 9.04 27.22 7.16
N GLN A 602 9.28 28.39 6.56
CA GLN A 602 8.35 29.52 6.62
C GLN A 602 7.04 29.21 5.87
N THR A 603 7.11 28.65 4.67
CA THR A 603 5.92 28.23 3.91
C THR A 603 5.11 27.19 4.67
N PHE A 604 5.78 26.23 5.31
CA PHE A 604 5.12 25.21 6.13
C PHE A 604 4.38 25.83 7.32
N LYS A 605 5.01 26.76 8.05
CA LYS A 605 4.35 27.49 9.16
C LYS A 605 3.14 28.30 8.69
N ALA A 606 3.23 28.92 7.51
CA ALA A 606 2.11 29.65 6.92
C ALA A 606 0.93 28.72 6.61
N MET A 607 1.18 27.60 5.91
CA MET A 607 0.15 26.59 5.61
C MET A 607 -0.46 25.98 6.88
N GLN A 608 0.36 25.76 7.91
CA GLN A 608 -0.11 25.23 9.19
C GLN A 608 -1.06 26.23 9.88
N THR A 609 -0.73 27.52 9.82
CA THR A 609 -1.58 28.60 10.35
C THR A 609 -2.91 28.69 9.60
N GLU A 610 -2.87 28.61 8.27
CA GLU A 610 -4.08 28.58 7.43
C GLU A 610 -4.95 27.35 7.74
N ASN A 611 -4.33 26.18 7.92
CA ASN A 611 -5.06 24.97 8.30
C ASN A 611 -5.78 25.11 9.65
N TYR A 612 -5.14 25.73 10.65
CA TYR A 612 -5.79 26.03 11.92
C TYR A 612 -6.97 27.01 11.74
N ALA A 613 -6.80 28.06 10.94
CA ALA A 613 -7.88 29.01 10.66
C ALA A 613 -9.08 28.33 9.97
N LEU A 614 -8.82 27.43 9.01
CA LEU A 614 -9.87 26.66 8.32
C LEU A 614 -10.58 25.69 9.28
N ARG A 615 -9.86 25.06 10.21
CA ARG A 615 -10.47 24.20 11.24
C ARG A 615 -11.41 24.98 12.14
N GLU A 616 -10.98 26.14 12.63
CA GLU A 616 -11.82 27.03 13.43
C GLU A 616 -13.06 27.47 12.63
N TYR A 617 -12.90 27.77 11.34
CA TYR A 617 -14.02 28.12 10.47
C TYR A 617 -15.02 26.97 10.29
N VAL A 618 -14.54 25.74 10.11
CA VAL A 618 -15.40 24.54 10.03
C VAL A 618 -16.14 24.30 11.35
N ILE A 619 -15.46 24.43 12.49
CA ILE A 619 -16.09 24.31 13.82
C ILE A 619 -17.18 25.37 13.98
N HIS A 620 -16.92 26.60 13.55
CA HIS A 620 -17.90 27.68 13.60
C HIS A 620 -19.12 27.39 12.70
N LEU A 621 -18.90 26.90 11.48
CA LEU A 621 -19.98 26.50 10.57
C LEU A 621 -20.79 25.32 11.12
N GLN A 622 -20.14 24.34 11.75
CA GLN A 622 -20.80 23.20 12.39
C GLN A 622 -21.65 23.64 13.59
N SER A 623 -21.15 24.53 14.45
CA SER A 623 -21.92 25.13 15.54
C SER A 623 -23.15 25.85 15.00
N ARG A 624 -23.00 26.61 13.92
CA ARG A 624 -24.09 27.35 13.29
C ARG A 624 -25.11 26.42 12.61
N LEU A 625 -24.66 25.29 12.06
CA LEU A 625 -25.53 24.23 11.52
C LEU A 625 -26.35 23.57 12.62
N LEU A 626 -25.74 23.28 13.78
CA LEU A 626 -26.42 22.75 14.96
C LEU A 626 -27.47 23.74 15.50
N ASP A 627 -27.14 25.03 15.54
CA ASP A 627 -28.08 26.09 15.96
C ASP A 627 -29.27 26.26 14.99
N ILE A 628 -29.08 25.98 13.70
CA ILE A 628 -30.11 26.09 12.65
C ILE A 628 -30.97 24.81 12.57
N GLN A 629 -30.40 23.62 12.81
CA GLN A 629 -31.10 22.35 12.64
C GLN A 629 -31.92 21.90 13.86
N GLY A 630 -31.73 22.49 15.04
CA GLY A 630 -32.61 22.28 16.21
C GLY A 630 -32.70 20.83 16.75
N GLU A 631 -31.93 19.89 16.23
CA GLU A 631 -31.91 18.50 16.71
C GLU A 631 -30.71 18.27 17.63
N PHE A 632 -30.99 18.26 18.93
CA PHE A 632 -30.06 17.75 19.94
C PHE A 632 -30.17 16.23 20.01
N PRO A 633 -29.06 15.46 19.93
CA PRO A 633 -29.11 14.02 20.13
C PRO A 633 -29.56 13.68 21.56
N GLN A 634 -30.45 12.70 21.70
CA GLN A 634 -30.94 12.22 22.99
C GLN A 634 -29.78 11.63 23.82
N PRO A 635 -29.72 11.93 25.14
CA PRO A 635 -28.65 11.44 25.98
C PRO A 635 -28.70 9.91 26.16
N PRO A 636 -27.55 9.27 26.47
CA PRO A 636 -27.46 7.81 26.67
C PRO A 636 -28.43 7.30 27.75
N PRO A 637 -28.90 6.04 27.65
CA PRO A 637 -30.00 5.47 28.46
C PRO A 637 -29.76 5.40 29.98
N ASN A 638 -28.58 5.83 30.44
CA ASN A 638 -28.10 5.82 31.81
C ASN A 638 -28.21 7.21 32.49
N ILE A 639 -28.78 8.22 31.82
CA ILE A 639 -29.06 9.53 32.43
C ILE A 639 -30.58 9.75 32.50
N ASN A 640 -31.15 9.61 33.68
CA ASN A 640 -32.56 9.90 33.94
C ASN A 640 -32.71 11.31 34.54
N LEU A 641 -33.16 12.28 33.74
CA LEU A 641 -33.31 13.69 34.13
C LEU A 641 -34.60 13.99 34.94
N SER A 642 -35.22 12.97 35.53
CA SER A 642 -36.48 13.12 36.27
C SER A 642 -36.33 12.86 37.78
N GLN A 643 -35.66 13.78 38.50
CA GLN A 643 -35.84 13.91 39.96
C GLN A 643 -35.78 15.39 40.42
N PRO A 644 -36.63 15.86 41.35
CA PRO A 644 -36.61 17.24 41.85
C PRO A 644 -35.60 17.44 42.98
N ALA A 645 -34.86 18.56 42.92
CA ALA A 645 -33.80 18.92 43.86
C ALA A 645 -34.31 19.46 45.21
N ALA A 646 -33.62 19.13 46.30
CA ALA A 646 -33.79 19.70 47.64
C ALA A 646 -32.79 20.86 47.89
N ALA A 647 -33.23 21.86 48.68
CA ALA A 647 -32.69 23.23 48.80
C ALA A 647 -31.43 23.42 49.68
N GLN A 648 -30.71 24.54 49.47
CA GLN A 648 -29.71 25.12 50.40
C GLN A 648 -29.92 26.65 50.64
N PRO A 649 -29.40 27.24 51.75
CA PRO A 649 -29.73 28.60 52.25
C PRO A 649 -28.65 29.70 51.98
N PRO A 650 -28.93 31.01 52.26
CA PRO A 650 -28.20 32.17 51.69
C PRO A 650 -27.16 32.86 52.63
N PRO A 651 -26.30 33.80 52.12
CA PRO A 651 -25.29 34.55 52.88
C PRO A 651 -25.65 36.03 53.17
N PRO A 652 -24.88 36.78 54.01
CA PRO A 652 -25.26 38.11 54.50
C PRO A 652 -24.44 39.33 53.97
N ALA A 653 -25.17 40.45 53.91
CA ALA A 653 -24.92 41.90 54.07
C ALA A 653 -23.55 42.61 53.89
N SER A 654 -23.66 43.83 53.34
CA SER A 654 -22.67 44.84 52.94
C SER A 654 -22.41 45.98 53.95
N GLY A 655 -21.36 46.76 53.71
CA GLY A 655 -21.06 48.10 54.26
C GLY A 655 -20.03 48.86 53.38
N PRO A 656 -19.78 50.18 53.56
CA PRO A 656 -20.51 51.25 52.85
C PRO A 656 -19.66 52.28 52.04
N GLU A 657 -20.30 52.92 51.03
CA GLU A 657 -20.31 54.32 50.49
C GLU A 657 -19.09 55.29 50.68
N GLN A 658 -18.67 56.25 49.81
CA GLN A 658 -19.24 57.13 48.74
C GLN A 658 -18.07 58.09 48.22
N PRO A 659 -18.24 59.19 47.42
CA PRO A 659 -18.61 59.45 45.99
C PRO A 659 -17.59 60.41 45.26
N PRO A 660 -17.95 61.32 44.31
CA PRO A 660 -18.02 61.18 42.84
C PRO A 660 -17.01 62.05 42.03
N GLY A 661 -16.80 61.79 40.73
CA GLY A 661 -16.02 62.69 39.86
C GLY A 661 -16.00 62.38 38.34
N ASP A 662 -16.80 63.17 37.61
CA ASP A 662 -16.73 63.64 36.20
C ASP A 662 -16.63 62.68 34.98
N PRO A 663 -17.63 62.66 34.06
CA PRO A 663 -17.57 61.97 32.78
C PRO A 663 -17.20 62.95 31.64
N ASN A 664 -15.92 63.02 31.26
CA ASN A 664 -15.54 63.64 29.99
C ASN A 664 -14.14 63.21 29.52
N ASN A 665 -14.04 61.99 28.98
CA ASN A 665 -13.12 61.66 27.87
C ASN A 665 -13.30 60.21 27.40
N ASN A 666 -14.13 59.96 26.38
CA ASN A 666 -13.74 59.23 25.16
C ASN A 666 -14.94 59.05 24.20
N PRO A 667 -14.80 59.35 22.89
CA PRO A 667 -15.82 59.09 21.90
C PRO A 667 -15.70 57.68 21.28
N ALA A 668 -16.86 57.09 20.98
CA ALA A 668 -17.14 56.04 19.99
C ALA A 668 -16.41 54.68 20.10
N ALA A 669 -17.01 53.73 20.81
CA ALA A 669 -16.86 52.31 20.51
C ALA A 669 -17.94 51.91 19.48
N GLY A 670 -17.53 51.64 18.24
CA GLY A 670 -18.38 51.06 17.20
C GLY A 670 -18.80 49.63 17.55
N THR A 671 -19.91 49.17 16.99
CA THR A 671 -20.44 47.82 17.27
C THR A 671 -19.54 46.73 16.66
N PRO A 672 -19.56 45.47 17.17
CA PRO A 672 -18.79 44.36 16.60
C PRO A 672 -19.01 44.15 15.09
N LEU A 673 -20.16 44.59 14.57
CA LEU A 673 -20.50 44.52 13.15
C LEU A 673 -19.71 45.55 12.29
N GLU A 674 -19.40 46.74 12.83
CA GLU A 674 -18.57 47.75 12.15
C GLU A 674 -17.08 47.37 12.16
N ALA A 675 -16.61 46.75 13.25
CA ALA A 675 -15.25 46.22 13.34
C ALA A 675 -15.01 45.09 12.32
N VAL A 676 -16.03 44.26 12.08
CA VAL A 676 -15.99 43.20 11.05
C VAL A 676 -16.06 43.79 9.64
N ALA A 677 -16.87 44.82 9.39
CA ALA A 677 -16.92 45.48 8.08
C ALA A 677 -15.60 46.18 7.72
N GLN A 678 -14.92 46.80 8.69
CA GLN A 678 -13.59 47.38 8.50
C GLN A 678 -12.50 46.32 8.27
N ALA A 679 -12.58 45.18 8.94
CA ALA A 679 -11.64 44.07 8.73
C ALA A 679 -11.80 43.42 7.33
N VAL A 680 -13.04 43.30 6.84
CA VAL A 680 -13.31 42.77 5.49
C VAL A 680 -12.87 43.76 4.40
N ALA A 681 -13.05 45.07 4.60
CA ALA A 681 -12.56 46.08 3.68
C ALA A 681 -11.02 46.09 3.59
N GLY A 682 -10.33 45.94 4.73
CA GLY A 682 -8.87 45.86 4.77
C GLY A 682 -8.28 44.61 4.09
N LEU A 683 -8.97 43.47 4.17
CA LEU A 683 -8.58 42.25 3.46
C LEU A 683 -8.73 42.38 1.93
N GLN A 684 -9.74 43.13 1.47
CA GLN A 684 -9.98 43.34 0.04
C GLN A 684 -8.89 44.24 -0.60
N GLU A 685 -8.48 45.31 0.09
CA GLU A 685 -7.39 46.20 -0.35
C GLU A 685 -6.05 45.46 -0.42
N GLN A 686 -5.77 44.58 0.56
CA GLN A 686 -4.54 43.80 0.61
C GLN A 686 -4.46 42.74 -0.52
N MET A 687 -5.60 42.17 -0.91
CA MET A 687 -5.68 41.24 -2.05
C MET A 687 -5.48 41.94 -3.41
N ASP A 688 -5.90 43.19 -3.54
CA ASP A 688 -5.71 43.98 -4.76
C ASP A 688 -4.25 44.48 -4.90
N GLU A 689 -3.59 44.82 -3.79
CA GLU A 689 -2.15 45.13 -3.76
C GLU A 689 -1.27 43.92 -4.15
N ASP A 690 -1.58 42.73 -3.62
CA ASP A 690 -0.86 41.49 -3.96
C ASP A 690 -1.07 41.09 -5.42
N ARG A 691 -2.25 41.36 -5.99
CA ARG A 691 -2.54 41.12 -7.41
C ARG A 691 -1.72 42.04 -8.33
N GLN A 692 -1.56 43.30 -7.96
CA GLN A 692 -0.71 44.25 -8.70
C GLN A 692 0.78 43.92 -8.56
N ALA A 693 1.23 43.46 -7.39
CA ALA A 693 2.61 43.01 -7.18
C ALA A 693 2.96 41.76 -8.01
N TYR A 694 1.99 40.88 -8.25
CA TYR A 694 2.16 39.68 -9.08
C TYR A 694 2.16 40.00 -10.58
N ALA A 695 1.33 40.94 -11.03
CA ALA A 695 1.30 41.41 -12.43
C ALA A 695 2.61 42.10 -12.83
N ASN A 696 3.19 42.92 -11.95
CA ASN A 696 4.45 43.63 -12.20
C ASN A 696 5.68 42.70 -12.25
N ARG A 697 5.64 41.52 -11.60
CA ARG A 697 6.73 40.51 -11.70
C ARG A 697 6.66 39.66 -12.96
N ALA A 698 5.50 39.55 -13.60
CA ALA A 698 5.33 38.76 -14.81
C ALA A 698 5.86 39.49 -16.08
N GLU A 699 6.07 40.82 -16.02
CA GLU A 699 6.58 41.61 -17.15
C GLU A 699 8.13 41.71 -17.22
N GLU A 700 8.87 41.26 -16.20
CA GLU A 700 10.33 41.47 -16.09
C GLU A 700 11.24 40.34 -16.63
N ASP A 701 10.73 39.18 -17.07
CA ASP A 701 11.58 38.10 -17.63
C ASP A 701 11.16 37.68 -19.05
N THR A 702 11.72 38.37 -20.05
CA THR A 702 11.50 38.13 -21.49
C THR A 702 12.66 37.41 -22.18
N ARG A 703 13.56 36.78 -21.44
CA ARG A 703 14.74 36.10 -22.03
C ARG A 703 14.37 34.68 -22.46
N THR A 704 14.70 34.32 -23.70
CA THR A 704 14.43 33.00 -24.27
C THR A 704 15.46 31.96 -23.82
N ALA A 705 15.04 30.69 -23.74
CA ALA A 705 15.85 29.57 -23.27
C ALA A 705 17.18 29.35 -24.02
N GLU A 706 17.33 29.89 -25.23
CA GLU A 706 18.57 29.85 -26.00
C GLU A 706 19.67 30.76 -25.44
N GLU A 707 19.30 31.85 -24.78
CA GLU A 707 20.25 32.85 -24.24
C GLU A 707 20.90 32.37 -22.94
N ILE A 708 20.16 31.55 -22.16
CA ILE A 708 20.63 30.90 -20.94
C ILE A 708 21.64 29.77 -21.28
N ASN A 709 21.41 29.03 -22.36
CA ASN A 709 22.29 27.92 -22.77
C ASN A 709 23.64 28.37 -23.35
N ARG A 710 23.75 29.62 -23.82
CA ARG A 710 25.01 30.16 -24.37
C ARG A 710 26.04 30.52 -23.27
N GLN A 711 25.62 30.71 -22.02
CA GLN A 711 26.50 31.08 -20.91
C GLN A 711 27.15 29.89 -20.19
N LEU A 712 26.85 28.65 -20.59
CA LEU A 712 27.27 27.43 -19.87
C LEU A 712 28.31 26.56 -20.59
N GLN A 713 28.95 27.02 -21.67
CA GLN A 713 30.06 26.27 -22.31
C GLN A 713 31.43 26.91 -22.04
N PRO A 714 32.49 26.11 -21.73
CA PRO A 714 33.85 26.62 -21.60
C PRO A 714 34.54 26.73 -22.97
N GLU A 715 35.22 27.86 -23.20
CA GLU A 715 36.00 28.13 -24.42
C GLU A 715 37.17 27.13 -24.60
N GLU A 716 37.19 26.41 -25.73
CA GLU A 716 38.38 25.70 -26.20
C GLU A 716 39.31 26.67 -26.96
N GLY A 717 40.47 26.95 -26.35
CA GLY A 717 41.53 27.74 -26.95
C GLY A 717 42.37 26.93 -27.94
N VAL A 718 42.29 27.36 -29.21
CA VAL A 718 43.13 26.97 -30.34
C VAL A 718 44.60 27.37 -30.12
N ALA A 719 45.54 26.45 -30.38
CA ALA A 719 46.92 26.79 -30.73
C ALA A 719 47.35 26.02 -31.98
N ARG A 720 47.77 26.79 -32.99
CA ARG A 720 48.15 26.40 -34.36
C ARG A 720 49.58 25.82 -34.44
N ALA A 721 49.77 25.11 -35.56
CA ALA A 721 51.00 24.63 -36.17
C ALA A 721 52.17 25.63 -36.21
N GLU A 722 53.37 25.13 -35.93
CA GLU A 722 54.50 24.95 -36.88
C GLU A 722 55.44 23.85 -36.37
#